data_AF-A0AAQ3QAY9-F1
#
_entry.id   AF-A0AAQ3QAY9-F1
#
_cell.length_a   1.000
_cell.length_b   1.000
_cell.length_c   1.000
_cell.angle_alpha   90.00
_cell.angle_beta   90.00
_cell.angle_gamma   90.00
#
_symmetry.space_group_name_H-M   'P 1'
#
loop_
_entity.id
_entity.type
_entity.pdbx_description
1 polymer ?
#
loop_
_entity_poly.entity_id
_entity_poly.type
_entity_poly.pdbx_seq_one_letter_code
_entity_poly.pdbx_strand_id
1 'polypeptide(L)'
;MSQLQAVGASPSSNVACHGNKNVVASSTGEDGHSKLTDVLGVKKGGGLRGKLNKVVLAYSGGLDTSVIVPWLRENYGCEVVCFTADVGQGDLEMDGLEQKAKASGASQLVVKDLKEEFVRDYIFPCLRAGAVYERKYLLGTSMARPVIAKAMVDVAKEVGADAVAHGCTGKGNDQVRFELTFFALNPELQVVVPWREWEITGREDAVEYAKKHNIPVPVSKKSIYSRDRNLWHLSHEGDILEDPGNEPKKDMYMMSVDPEDAPDQPEYLEIGIEAGIPVSINGRKLSPASLLSELNNIGGKHGIGRIDMVENRLVGMKSRGVYETPGGTILWVAARELESLTLDRETIQVKDTLALKYAELVYAGRWFDPLRCSMDAFMEKITETTTGSVMLKLYKGSVTVASRKSPYSLYREDISSFENGNIYNQADAAGFIRLYGLPTRLFKFCLEVKPWYEAWLDKPRRLASSRKLGRVAEASNHATYHVGLAMGNGMFRYPAPVEVELPRGIPQLSMASAEEDNSKRSSVKSVAVVGGGVSGLAAAYKLKSNGLNVTLFEAEERTGGKIKSSLEDGLIWDEGANTMTESEKEVGRLIDTLGLREKLQVPMAQSKRYIVKNGGPQLIPLNPVSLITSNILSAQSKAKMLLEPFLLNKTRTKQSSEVSDENLQESVGQFFRRHFGEEVVDYLIDPFVAGTSGGDPESLSIWLTLCWSHLVKERQ
;
A
#
# COMPACT_ATOMS: atom_id res chain seq x y z
N MET A 1 11.72 -43.30 33.59
CA MET A 1 12.28 -41.95 33.45
C MET A 1 12.19 -41.60 31.97
N SER A 2 11.08 -40.97 31.61
CA SER A 2 10.47 -41.04 30.28
C SER A 2 10.64 -39.77 29.47
N GLN A 3 10.84 -40.00 28.18
CA GLN A 3 11.04 -39.07 27.07
C GLN A 3 9.93 -38.01 26.98
N LEU A 4 10.32 -36.74 26.79
CA LEU A 4 9.44 -35.65 26.38
C LEU A 4 9.20 -35.75 24.87
N GLN A 5 7.98 -36.12 24.50
CA GLN A 5 7.45 -36.00 23.14
C GLN A 5 7.05 -34.55 22.88
N ALA A 6 7.72 -33.94 21.89
CA ALA A 6 7.22 -32.75 21.22
C ALA A 6 6.02 -33.16 20.34
N VAL A 7 4.83 -32.67 20.66
CA VAL A 7 3.66 -32.79 19.80
C VAL A 7 3.76 -31.70 18.74
N GLY A 8 4.21 -32.07 17.54
CA GLY A 8 4.17 -31.23 16.36
C GLY A 8 2.74 -31.03 15.89
N ALA A 9 2.25 -29.79 15.93
CA ALA A 9 1.07 -29.38 15.20
C ALA A 9 1.45 -29.19 13.73
N SER A 10 0.86 -29.98 12.83
CA SER A 10 1.01 -29.81 11.39
C SER A 10 0.24 -28.58 10.91
N PRO A 11 0.81 -27.67 10.09
CA PRO A 11 0.03 -26.71 9.35
C PRO A 11 -0.50 -27.41 8.09
N SER A 12 -1.76 -27.84 8.10
CA SER A 12 -2.43 -28.37 6.92
C SER A 12 -3.83 -27.78 6.77
N SER A 13 -3.89 -26.62 6.12
CA SER A 13 -5.06 -26.14 5.37
C SER A 13 -4.63 -25.03 4.42
N ASN A 14 -3.76 -25.36 3.46
CA ASN A 14 -3.57 -24.52 2.28
C ASN A 14 -4.74 -24.79 1.34
N VAL A 15 -5.67 -23.84 1.20
CA VAL A 15 -6.38 -23.68 -0.09
C VAL A 15 -5.33 -23.13 -1.04
N ALA A 16 -4.52 -24.04 -1.57
CA ALA A 16 -3.45 -23.69 -2.48
C ALA A 16 -4.08 -23.05 -3.72
N CYS A 17 -3.81 -21.76 -3.97
CA CYS A 17 -3.86 -21.16 -5.30
C CYS A 17 -2.78 -21.78 -6.23
N HIS A 18 -2.51 -23.10 -6.10
CA HIS A 18 -1.64 -23.85 -6.99
C HIS A 18 -2.47 -24.33 -8.18
N GLY A 19 -2.63 -23.43 -9.15
CA GLY A 19 -2.66 -23.88 -10.53
C GLY A 19 -1.44 -24.78 -10.78
N ASN A 20 -1.68 -25.91 -11.42
CA ASN A 20 -0.72 -26.93 -11.82
C ASN A 20 0.69 -26.35 -12.12
N LYS A 21 1.70 -26.73 -11.34
CA LYS A 21 3.11 -26.33 -11.56
C LYS A 21 3.81 -27.08 -12.71
N ASN A 22 3.09 -27.83 -13.54
CA ASN A 22 3.67 -28.60 -14.65
C ASN A 22 2.93 -28.34 -15.97
N VAL A 23 3.03 -27.13 -16.54
CA VAL A 23 2.81 -26.93 -17.99
C VAL A 23 3.72 -25.81 -18.50
N VAL A 24 5.04 -25.97 -18.40
CA VAL A 24 5.98 -25.32 -19.33
C VAL A 24 7.14 -26.28 -19.56
N ALA A 25 6.98 -27.22 -20.50
CA ALA A 25 8.06 -27.75 -21.34
C ALA A 25 7.50 -28.73 -22.38
N SER A 26 7.71 -28.36 -23.65
CA SER A 26 7.80 -29.22 -24.85
C SER A 26 6.63 -30.13 -25.23
N SER A 27 5.78 -29.63 -26.13
CA SER A 27 5.39 -30.40 -27.31
C SER A 27 5.18 -29.45 -28.48
N THR A 28 6.15 -29.38 -29.38
CA THR A 28 5.99 -28.82 -30.72
C THR A 28 5.04 -29.72 -31.51
N GLY A 29 3.82 -29.24 -31.74
CA GLY A 29 2.84 -29.85 -32.62
C GLY A 29 1.92 -28.75 -33.13
N GLU A 30 2.11 -28.37 -34.39
CA GLU A 30 1.23 -27.46 -35.12
C GLU A 30 -0.18 -28.07 -35.18
N ASP A 31 -1.16 -27.46 -34.49
CA ASP A 31 -2.62 -27.52 -34.80
C ASP A 31 -3.46 -26.77 -33.73
N GLY A 32 -2.98 -25.63 -33.24
CA GLY A 32 -3.59 -24.92 -32.09
C GLY A 32 -4.39 -23.64 -32.40
N HIS A 33 -4.50 -23.21 -33.66
CA HIS A 33 -4.93 -21.85 -33.98
C HIS A 33 -6.39 -21.64 -34.39
N SER A 34 -7.26 -22.65 -34.35
CA SER A 34 -8.66 -22.50 -34.82
C SER A 34 -9.77 -22.58 -33.76
N LYS A 35 -9.48 -22.64 -32.45
CA LYS A 35 -10.51 -22.82 -31.41
C LYS A 35 -10.72 -21.67 -30.42
N LEU A 36 -10.12 -20.50 -30.63
CA LEU A 36 -10.27 -19.36 -29.70
C LEU A 36 -11.26 -18.26 -30.17
N THR A 37 -11.85 -18.38 -31.37
CA THR A 37 -12.63 -17.29 -31.98
C THR A 37 -14.15 -17.35 -31.80
N ASP A 38 -14.72 -18.37 -31.15
CA ASP A 38 -16.18 -18.54 -31.08
C ASP A 38 -16.85 -18.08 -29.76
N VAL A 39 -16.15 -17.31 -28.91
CA VAL A 39 -16.71 -16.83 -27.62
C VAL A 39 -17.71 -15.66 -27.79
N LEU A 40 -17.94 -15.14 -29.00
CA LEU A 40 -18.84 -14.01 -29.21
C LEU A 40 -19.72 -14.19 -30.45
N GLY A 41 -20.82 -14.95 -30.32
CA GLY A 41 -21.80 -15.08 -31.40
C GLY A 41 -23.13 -15.71 -30.97
N VAL A 42 -24.09 -14.88 -30.55
CA VAL A 42 -25.48 -15.31 -30.31
C VAL A 42 -26.20 -15.47 -31.65
N LYS A 43 -26.50 -16.70 -32.06
CA LYS A 43 -27.47 -16.98 -33.12
C LYS A 43 -28.86 -17.19 -32.50
N LYS A 44 -29.79 -16.27 -32.79
CA LYS A 44 -31.23 -16.44 -32.53
C LYS A 44 -31.86 -17.27 -33.65
N GLY A 45 -32.34 -18.47 -33.33
CA GLY A 45 -33.16 -19.31 -34.22
C GLY A 45 -33.76 -20.49 -33.46
N GLY A 46 -35.07 -20.74 -33.62
CA GLY A 46 -35.87 -21.72 -32.88
C GLY A 46 -35.58 -23.19 -33.22
N GLY A 47 -34.39 -23.66 -32.81
CA GLY A 47 -34.01 -25.06 -32.63
C GLY A 47 -33.19 -25.19 -31.33
N LEU A 48 -32.84 -26.41 -30.92
CA LEU A 48 -31.96 -26.64 -29.76
C LEU A 48 -30.74 -25.71 -29.84
N ARG A 49 -30.51 -24.90 -28.80
CA ARG A 49 -29.54 -23.76 -28.82
C ARG A 49 -28.07 -24.21 -28.69
N GLY A 50 -27.78 -25.44 -29.11
CA GLY A 50 -26.59 -26.23 -28.80
C GLY A 50 -27.01 -27.51 -28.06
N LYS A 51 -26.45 -28.66 -28.44
CA LYS A 51 -26.75 -29.93 -27.75
C LYS A 51 -25.81 -30.08 -26.57
N LEU A 52 -26.36 -30.07 -25.36
CA LEU A 52 -25.64 -30.41 -24.13
C LEU A 52 -25.99 -31.83 -23.72
N ASN A 53 -25.03 -32.56 -23.16
CA ASN A 53 -25.29 -33.90 -22.63
C ASN A 53 -25.84 -33.82 -21.20
N LYS A 54 -25.20 -33.05 -20.31
CA LYS A 54 -25.55 -33.00 -18.89
C LYS A 54 -25.17 -31.66 -18.25
N VAL A 55 -26.12 -31.07 -17.53
CA VAL A 55 -25.98 -29.77 -16.85
C VAL A 55 -26.07 -29.94 -15.34
N VAL A 56 -25.17 -29.31 -14.59
CA VAL A 56 -25.31 -29.12 -13.13
C VAL A 56 -25.97 -27.78 -12.83
N LEU A 57 -27.19 -27.79 -12.29
CA LEU A 57 -27.97 -26.61 -11.95
C LEU A 57 -27.82 -26.25 -10.47
N ALA A 58 -27.45 -25.00 -10.17
CA ALA A 58 -27.61 -24.43 -8.83
C ALA A 58 -29.11 -24.41 -8.45
N TYR A 59 -29.50 -25.24 -7.48
CA TYR A 59 -30.88 -25.50 -7.14
C TYR A 59 -31.16 -25.14 -5.68
N SER A 60 -32.12 -24.24 -5.45
CA SER A 60 -32.58 -23.84 -4.12
C SER A 60 -33.99 -24.36 -3.78
N GLY A 61 -34.62 -25.10 -4.69
CA GLY A 61 -36.03 -25.46 -4.55
C GLY A 61 -36.99 -24.28 -4.71
N GLY A 62 -36.54 -23.08 -5.07
CA GLY A 62 -37.41 -21.95 -5.39
C GLY A 62 -38.26 -22.20 -6.65
N LEU A 63 -39.23 -21.31 -6.91
CA LEU A 63 -40.02 -21.34 -8.14
C LEU A 63 -39.11 -21.32 -9.38
N ASP A 64 -38.22 -20.33 -9.45
CA ASP A 64 -37.37 -20.09 -10.60
C ASP A 64 -36.48 -21.29 -10.91
N THR A 65 -35.72 -21.79 -9.93
CA THR A 65 -34.82 -22.95 -10.14
C THR A 65 -35.58 -24.23 -10.43
N SER A 66 -36.83 -24.38 -9.98
CA SER A 66 -37.68 -25.54 -10.32
C SER A 66 -38.16 -25.47 -11.76
N VAL A 67 -38.51 -24.29 -12.26
CA VAL A 67 -38.90 -24.04 -13.65
C VAL A 67 -37.73 -24.21 -14.63
N ILE A 68 -36.51 -23.90 -14.20
CA ILE A 68 -35.30 -24.08 -15.01
C ILE A 68 -35.06 -25.55 -15.39
N VAL A 69 -35.41 -26.51 -14.53
CA VAL A 69 -35.16 -27.94 -14.77
C VAL A 69 -35.83 -28.44 -16.07
N PRO A 70 -37.17 -28.35 -16.24
CA PRO A 70 -37.80 -28.77 -17.49
C PRO A 70 -37.40 -27.86 -18.66
N TRP A 71 -37.16 -26.57 -18.42
CA TRP A 71 -36.71 -25.65 -19.47
C TRP A 71 -35.37 -26.08 -20.10
N LEU A 72 -34.39 -26.48 -19.29
CA LEU A 72 -33.10 -26.99 -19.77
C LEU A 72 -33.29 -28.25 -20.62
N ARG A 73 -34.15 -29.17 -20.18
CA ARG A 73 -34.46 -30.39 -20.91
C ARG A 73 -35.11 -30.11 -22.27
N GLU A 74 -36.05 -29.17 -22.32
CA GLU A 74 -36.76 -28.80 -23.55
C GLU A 74 -35.87 -28.07 -24.56
N ASN A 75 -34.97 -27.21 -24.09
CA ASN A 75 -34.22 -26.31 -24.96
C ASN A 75 -32.81 -26.81 -25.31
N TYR A 76 -32.24 -27.71 -24.51
CA TYR A 76 -30.92 -28.31 -24.74
C TYR A 76 -30.94 -29.84 -24.88
N GLY A 77 -32.03 -30.52 -24.51
CA GLY A 77 -32.14 -31.98 -24.60
C GLY A 77 -31.19 -32.71 -23.64
N CYS A 78 -30.77 -32.06 -22.55
CA CYS A 78 -29.75 -32.55 -21.64
C CYS A 78 -30.33 -33.24 -20.39
N GLU A 79 -29.49 -34.03 -19.73
CA GLU A 79 -29.74 -34.50 -18.37
C GLU A 79 -29.48 -33.35 -17.37
N VAL A 80 -30.36 -33.17 -16.38
CA VAL A 80 -30.21 -32.09 -15.37
C VAL A 80 -29.93 -32.69 -14.00
N VAL A 81 -28.75 -32.37 -13.48
CA VAL A 81 -28.30 -32.65 -12.12
C VAL A 81 -28.55 -31.42 -11.27
N CYS A 82 -29.45 -31.49 -10.29
CA CYS A 82 -29.61 -30.40 -9.33
C CYS A 82 -28.50 -30.46 -8.28
N PHE A 83 -27.95 -29.31 -7.91
CA PHE A 83 -26.96 -29.17 -6.85
C PHE A 83 -27.42 -28.15 -5.82
N THR A 84 -27.38 -28.54 -4.54
CA THR A 84 -27.64 -27.66 -3.41
C THR A 84 -26.46 -27.72 -2.44
N ALA A 85 -25.96 -26.55 -2.04
CA ALA A 85 -24.97 -26.44 -0.98
C ALA A 85 -25.66 -26.03 0.32
N ASP A 86 -25.45 -26.77 1.40
CA ASP A 86 -25.78 -26.31 2.75
C ASP A 86 -24.65 -25.42 3.25
N VAL A 87 -24.91 -24.10 3.23
CA VAL A 87 -24.05 -23.05 3.76
C VAL A 87 -24.67 -22.39 4.99
N GLY A 88 -25.63 -23.07 5.64
CA GLY A 88 -26.30 -22.63 6.87
C GLY A 88 -27.58 -21.83 6.65
N GLN A 89 -28.28 -22.03 5.53
CA GLN A 89 -29.60 -21.43 5.27
C GLN A 89 -30.73 -22.00 6.16
N GLY A 90 -30.52 -23.19 6.74
CA GLY A 90 -31.44 -23.83 7.70
C GLY A 90 -32.35 -24.91 7.10
N ASP A 91 -32.86 -25.80 7.96
CA ASP A 91 -33.54 -27.04 7.56
C ASP A 91 -34.82 -26.81 6.74
N LEU A 92 -35.56 -25.73 7.02
CA LEU A 92 -36.79 -25.38 6.30
C LEU A 92 -36.56 -25.14 4.80
N GLU A 93 -35.37 -24.73 4.40
CA GLU A 93 -35.02 -24.55 2.98
C GLU A 93 -34.53 -25.86 2.33
N MET A 94 -34.22 -26.88 3.14
CA MET A 94 -33.68 -28.17 2.69
C MET A 94 -34.75 -29.27 2.62
N ASP A 95 -35.83 -29.12 3.39
CA ASP A 95 -36.92 -30.08 3.48
C ASP A 95 -37.64 -30.27 2.13
N GLY A 96 -37.76 -31.52 1.68
CA GLY A 96 -38.50 -31.88 0.48
C GLY A 96 -37.80 -31.55 -0.84
N LEU A 97 -36.56 -31.06 -0.82
CA LEU A 97 -35.82 -30.66 -2.02
C LEU A 97 -35.64 -31.80 -3.02
N GLU A 98 -35.34 -33.01 -2.55
CA GLU A 98 -35.10 -34.16 -3.43
C GLU A 98 -36.37 -34.56 -4.18
N GLN A 99 -37.50 -34.65 -3.47
CA GLN A 99 -38.80 -34.94 -4.08
C GLN A 99 -39.17 -33.85 -5.10
N LYS A 100 -38.89 -32.58 -4.78
CA LYS A 100 -39.20 -31.46 -5.67
C LYS A 100 -38.30 -31.41 -6.91
N ALA A 101 -37.01 -31.68 -6.77
CA ALA A 101 -36.07 -31.75 -7.89
C ALA A 101 -36.48 -32.87 -8.86
N LYS A 102 -36.79 -34.06 -8.34
CA LYS A 102 -37.31 -35.20 -9.11
C LYS A 102 -38.64 -34.87 -9.81
N ALA A 103 -39.59 -34.26 -9.09
CA ALA A 103 -40.87 -33.85 -9.67
C ALA A 103 -40.72 -32.78 -10.77
N SER A 104 -39.69 -31.93 -10.67
CA SER A 104 -39.34 -30.95 -11.71
C SER A 104 -38.64 -31.60 -12.92
N GLY A 105 -38.22 -32.86 -12.80
CA GLY A 105 -37.63 -33.65 -13.88
C GLY A 105 -36.11 -33.74 -13.87
N ALA A 106 -35.45 -33.49 -12.74
CA ALA A 106 -34.01 -33.70 -12.57
C ALA A 106 -33.69 -35.20 -12.47
N SER A 107 -32.52 -35.61 -12.95
CA SER A 107 -32.05 -37.00 -12.85
C SER A 107 -31.57 -37.35 -11.44
N GLN A 108 -30.98 -36.38 -10.75
CA GLN A 108 -30.47 -36.50 -9.39
C GLN A 108 -30.43 -35.14 -8.69
N LEU A 109 -30.42 -35.17 -7.36
CA LEU A 109 -30.07 -34.03 -6.51
C LEU A 109 -28.79 -34.39 -5.74
N VAL A 110 -27.79 -33.53 -5.82
CA VAL A 110 -26.56 -33.62 -5.01
C VAL A 110 -26.62 -32.53 -3.95
N VAL A 111 -26.55 -32.92 -2.68
CA VAL A 111 -26.47 -32.00 -1.54
C VAL A 111 -25.09 -32.11 -0.91
N LYS A 112 -24.37 -31.01 -0.75
CA LYS A 112 -23.08 -30.96 -0.03
C LYS A 112 -23.20 -30.04 1.19
N ASP A 113 -22.83 -30.54 2.38
CA ASP A 113 -22.65 -29.71 3.57
C ASP A 113 -21.31 -28.99 3.47
N LEU A 114 -21.37 -27.65 3.34
CA LEU A 114 -20.23 -26.78 3.18
C LEU A 114 -20.11 -25.77 4.32
N LYS A 115 -20.84 -25.93 5.44
CA LYS A 115 -20.84 -24.94 6.53
C LYS A 115 -19.46 -24.70 7.11
N GLU A 116 -18.72 -25.78 7.39
CA GLU A 116 -17.36 -25.66 7.97
C GLU A 116 -16.36 -25.05 6.98
N GLU A 117 -16.39 -25.46 5.71
CA GLU A 117 -15.55 -24.88 4.64
C GLU A 117 -15.89 -23.40 4.44
N PHE A 118 -17.18 -23.06 4.41
CA PHE A 118 -17.64 -21.68 4.22
C PHE A 118 -17.14 -20.76 5.34
N VAL A 119 -17.23 -21.18 6.60
CA VAL A 119 -16.74 -20.35 7.70
C VAL A 119 -15.22 -20.27 7.74
N ARG A 120 -14.54 -21.41 7.66
CA ARG A 120 -13.09 -21.49 7.79
C ARG A 120 -12.35 -20.83 6.62
N ASP A 121 -12.77 -21.11 5.40
CA ASP A 121 -11.98 -20.83 4.19
C ASP A 121 -12.49 -19.60 3.42
N TYR A 122 -13.64 -19.02 3.79
CA TYR A 122 -14.21 -17.84 3.11
C TYR A 122 -14.52 -16.69 4.07
N ILE A 123 -15.26 -16.95 5.14
CA ILE A 123 -15.66 -15.92 6.11
C ILE A 123 -14.46 -15.45 6.94
N PHE A 124 -13.71 -16.38 7.53
CA PHE A 124 -12.58 -16.05 8.39
C PHE A 124 -11.45 -15.28 7.68
N PRO A 125 -11.08 -15.58 6.42
CA PRO A 125 -10.19 -14.71 5.64
C PRO A 125 -10.72 -13.29 5.47
N CYS A 126 -12.00 -13.11 5.13
CA CYS A 126 -12.60 -11.77 5.02
C CYS A 126 -12.63 -11.03 6.36
N LEU A 127 -12.92 -11.74 7.44
CA LEU A 127 -12.90 -11.21 8.80
C LEU A 127 -11.49 -10.74 9.19
N ARG A 128 -10.46 -11.58 8.98
CA ARG A 128 -9.05 -11.26 9.23
C ARG A 128 -8.61 -10.07 8.39
N ALA A 129 -9.01 -10.01 7.13
CA ALA A 129 -8.71 -8.88 6.26
C ALA A 129 -9.36 -7.57 6.75
N GLY A 130 -10.43 -7.64 7.55
CA GLY A 130 -11.24 -6.47 7.91
C GLY A 130 -12.12 -5.98 6.76
N ALA A 131 -12.53 -6.87 5.86
CA ALA A 131 -13.24 -6.53 4.64
C ALA A 131 -14.68 -6.05 4.93
N VAL A 132 -14.95 -4.77 4.69
CA VAL A 132 -16.28 -4.16 4.82
C VAL A 132 -16.60 -3.35 3.57
N TYR A 133 -17.66 -3.72 2.86
CA TYR A 133 -18.09 -3.02 1.66
C TYR A 133 -18.90 -1.77 2.00
N GLU A 134 -18.51 -0.64 1.40
CA GLU A 134 -19.15 0.67 1.56
C GLU A 134 -19.45 1.08 3.01
N ARG A 135 -18.54 0.69 3.93
CA ARG A 135 -18.54 1.00 5.37
C ARG A 135 -19.51 0.18 6.23
N LYS A 136 -20.44 -0.58 5.64
CA LYS A 136 -21.50 -1.27 6.38
C LYS A 136 -21.61 -2.76 6.08
N TYR A 137 -21.46 -3.19 4.83
CA TYR A 137 -21.81 -4.55 4.42
C TYR A 137 -20.68 -5.53 4.65
N LEU A 138 -20.95 -6.58 5.43
CA LEU A 138 -20.02 -7.67 5.76
C LEU A 138 -20.03 -8.81 4.72
N LEU A 139 -20.40 -8.53 3.47
CA LEU A 139 -20.16 -9.39 2.30
C LEU A 139 -20.80 -10.79 2.32
N GLY A 140 -21.81 -11.05 3.16
CA GLY A 140 -22.28 -12.41 3.41
C GLY A 140 -22.70 -13.20 2.17
N THR A 141 -23.51 -12.61 1.31
CA THR A 141 -23.92 -13.25 0.05
C THR A 141 -22.73 -13.38 -0.91
N SER A 142 -21.87 -12.36 -0.95
CA SER A 142 -20.71 -12.31 -1.83
C SER A 142 -19.72 -13.46 -1.57
N MET A 143 -19.54 -13.82 -0.30
CA MET A 143 -18.65 -14.93 0.13
C MET A 143 -19.25 -16.31 -0.11
N ALA A 144 -20.58 -16.46 -0.04
CA ALA A 144 -21.24 -17.75 -0.25
C ALA A 144 -21.16 -18.22 -1.72
N ARG A 145 -21.21 -17.31 -2.68
CA ARG A 145 -21.22 -17.68 -4.11
C ARG A 145 -19.97 -18.44 -4.59
N PRO A 146 -18.73 -18.02 -4.28
CA PRO A 146 -17.55 -18.75 -4.71
C PRO A 146 -17.41 -20.15 -4.10
N VAL A 147 -17.87 -20.39 -2.86
CA VAL A 147 -17.87 -21.76 -2.27
C VAL A 147 -18.88 -22.67 -2.95
N ILE A 148 -20.09 -22.16 -3.23
CA ILE A 148 -21.13 -22.91 -3.96
C ILE A 148 -20.65 -23.22 -5.38
N ALA A 149 -20.14 -22.21 -6.08
CA ALA A 149 -19.67 -22.34 -7.46
C ALA A 149 -18.48 -23.32 -7.59
N LYS A 150 -17.53 -23.28 -6.64
CA LYS A 150 -16.43 -24.26 -6.57
C LYS A 150 -16.97 -25.68 -6.45
N ALA A 151 -17.87 -25.92 -5.50
CA ALA A 151 -18.45 -27.24 -5.30
C ALA A 151 -19.28 -27.72 -6.52
N MET A 152 -19.93 -26.80 -7.24
CA MET A 152 -20.61 -27.12 -8.51
C MET A 152 -19.65 -27.57 -9.60
N VAL A 153 -18.48 -26.92 -9.74
CA VAL A 153 -17.45 -27.33 -10.70
C VAL A 153 -16.92 -28.72 -10.36
N ASP A 154 -16.69 -29.00 -9.07
CA ASP A 154 -16.29 -30.33 -8.60
C ASP A 154 -17.35 -31.38 -8.95
N VAL A 155 -18.63 -31.10 -8.67
CA VAL A 155 -19.74 -32.00 -9.02
C VAL A 155 -19.88 -32.17 -10.53
N ALA A 156 -19.73 -31.11 -11.33
CA ALA A 156 -19.79 -31.19 -12.79
C ALA A 156 -18.74 -32.17 -13.32
N LYS A 157 -17.52 -32.12 -12.77
CA LYS A 157 -16.47 -33.09 -13.08
C LYS A 157 -16.81 -34.52 -12.61
N GLU A 158 -17.32 -34.67 -11.38
CA GLU A 158 -17.72 -35.98 -10.82
C GLU A 158 -18.79 -36.68 -11.68
N VAL A 159 -19.75 -35.94 -12.21
CA VAL A 159 -20.92 -36.50 -12.93
C VAL A 159 -20.75 -36.51 -14.46
N GLY A 160 -19.64 -35.98 -14.97
CA GLY A 160 -19.35 -35.86 -16.40
C GLY A 160 -20.27 -34.85 -17.10
N ALA A 161 -20.58 -33.73 -16.45
CA ALA A 161 -21.34 -32.64 -17.04
C ALA A 161 -20.46 -31.77 -17.96
N ASP A 162 -21.03 -31.35 -19.09
CA ASP A 162 -20.41 -30.42 -20.03
C ASP A 162 -20.78 -28.95 -19.75
N ALA A 163 -21.72 -28.73 -18.82
CA ALA A 163 -22.20 -27.40 -18.48
C ALA A 163 -22.64 -27.25 -17.02
N VAL A 164 -22.66 -25.99 -16.57
CA VAL A 164 -23.27 -25.53 -15.31
C VAL A 164 -24.36 -24.51 -15.61
N ALA A 165 -25.37 -24.44 -14.75
CA ALA A 165 -26.46 -23.48 -14.88
C ALA A 165 -26.81 -22.84 -13.54
N HIS A 166 -27.30 -21.59 -13.57
CA HIS A 166 -27.78 -20.89 -12.39
C HIS A 166 -28.98 -19.99 -12.72
N GLY A 167 -29.84 -19.76 -11.71
CA GLY A 167 -31.05 -18.95 -11.83
C GLY A 167 -30.89 -17.48 -11.48
N CYS A 168 -29.67 -16.92 -11.54
CA CYS A 168 -29.47 -15.50 -11.19
C CYS A 168 -30.04 -14.58 -12.26
N THR A 169 -30.65 -13.47 -11.86
CA THR A 169 -31.18 -12.48 -12.78
C THR A 169 -30.06 -11.64 -13.41
N GLY A 170 -30.35 -11.01 -14.56
CA GLY A 170 -29.42 -10.11 -15.26
C GLY A 170 -29.11 -8.80 -14.52
N LYS A 171 -29.78 -8.50 -13.40
CA LYS A 171 -29.64 -7.25 -12.63
C LYS A 171 -28.82 -7.41 -11.33
N GLY A 172 -28.58 -8.64 -10.90
CA GLY A 172 -27.89 -8.93 -9.65
C GLY A 172 -26.38 -9.09 -9.82
N ASN A 173 -25.63 -8.93 -8.72
CA ASN A 173 -24.19 -9.21 -8.71
C ASN A 173 -23.88 -10.73 -8.76
N ASP A 174 -24.82 -11.58 -8.33
CA ASP A 174 -24.58 -13.02 -8.17
C ASP A 174 -24.26 -13.74 -9.48
N GLN A 175 -24.83 -13.30 -10.61
CA GLN A 175 -24.46 -13.84 -11.92
C GLN A 175 -22.94 -13.72 -12.17
N VAL A 176 -22.37 -12.56 -11.84
CA VAL A 176 -20.93 -12.29 -12.03
C VAL A 176 -20.11 -13.16 -11.09
N ARG A 177 -20.56 -13.35 -9.85
CA ARG A 177 -19.85 -14.14 -8.83
C ARG A 177 -19.78 -15.63 -9.17
N PHE A 178 -20.89 -16.20 -9.64
CA PHE A 178 -20.92 -17.58 -10.13
C PHE A 178 -20.05 -17.74 -11.37
N GLU A 179 -20.28 -16.92 -12.39
CA GLU A 179 -19.62 -17.07 -13.70
C GLU A 179 -18.11 -16.85 -13.63
N LEU A 180 -17.64 -15.81 -12.94
CA LEU A 180 -16.20 -15.59 -12.77
C LEU A 180 -15.53 -16.75 -12.00
N THR A 181 -16.25 -17.36 -11.05
CA THR A 181 -15.75 -18.55 -10.36
C THR A 181 -15.67 -19.75 -11.29
N PHE A 182 -16.70 -19.99 -12.11
CA PHE A 182 -16.68 -21.06 -13.11
C PHE A 182 -15.51 -20.88 -14.08
N PHE A 183 -15.32 -19.67 -14.64
CA PHE A 183 -14.23 -19.39 -15.55
C PHE A 183 -12.84 -19.56 -14.91
N ALA A 184 -12.70 -19.18 -13.63
CA ALA A 184 -11.43 -19.32 -12.92
C ALA A 184 -11.07 -20.78 -12.63
N LEU A 185 -12.06 -21.64 -12.38
CA LEU A 185 -11.83 -23.03 -11.96
C LEU A 185 -11.89 -24.04 -13.12
N ASN A 186 -12.76 -23.82 -14.10
CA ASN A 186 -12.86 -24.64 -15.29
C ASN A 186 -13.44 -23.83 -16.46
N PRO A 187 -12.58 -23.17 -17.27
CA PRO A 187 -13.01 -22.34 -18.39
C PRO A 187 -13.62 -23.14 -19.56
N GLU A 188 -13.54 -24.47 -19.55
CA GLU A 188 -14.13 -25.32 -20.59
C GLU A 188 -15.62 -25.63 -20.34
N LEU A 189 -16.12 -25.44 -19.12
CA LEU A 189 -17.54 -25.64 -18.81
C LEU A 189 -18.39 -24.56 -19.49
N GLN A 190 -19.43 -25.00 -20.22
CA GLN A 190 -20.43 -24.05 -20.72
C GLN A 190 -21.29 -23.55 -19.56
N VAL A 191 -21.62 -22.26 -19.58
CA VAL A 191 -22.52 -21.65 -18.59
C VAL A 191 -23.86 -21.36 -19.27
N VAL A 192 -24.93 -21.94 -18.73
CA VAL A 192 -26.31 -21.67 -19.18
C VAL A 192 -27.00 -20.76 -18.17
N VAL A 193 -27.52 -19.63 -18.65
CA VAL A 193 -28.20 -18.63 -17.80
C VAL A 193 -29.60 -18.37 -18.35
N PRO A 194 -30.62 -19.11 -17.89
CA PRO A 194 -31.97 -19.06 -18.46
C PRO A 194 -32.57 -17.66 -18.50
N TRP A 195 -32.34 -16.82 -17.47
CA TRP A 195 -32.80 -15.43 -17.41
C TRP A 195 -32.30 -14.52 -18.53
N ARG A 196 -31.25 -14.92 -19.27
CA ARG A 196 -30.74 -14.18 -20.44
C ARG A 196 -31.29 -14.73 -21.76
N GLU A 197 -32.01 -15.84 -21.70
CA GLU A 197 -32.28 -16.68 -22.85
C GLU A 197 -33.74 -17.01 -23.09
N TRP A 198 -34.50 -17.21 -22.01
CA TRP A 198 -35.90 -17.61 -22.05
C TRP A 198 -36.84 -16.41 -22.25
N GLU A 199 -38.11 -16.72 -22.52
CA GLU A 199 -39.17 -15.73 -22.72
C GLU A 199 -39.96 -15.46 -21.42
N ILE A 200 -39.56 -16.06 -20.29
CA ILE A 200 -40.21 -15.85 -18.98
C ILE A 200 -39.74 -14.50 -18.43
N THR A 201 -40.66 -13.54 -18.34
CA THR A 201 -40.34 -12.15 -17.97
C THR A 201 -40.60 -11.83 -16.51
N GLY A 202 -41.44 -12.63 -15.84
CA GLY A 202 -41.85 -12.39 -14.47
C GLY A 202 -42.30 -13.64 -13.73
N ARG A 203 -42.75 -13.43 -12.48
CA ARG A 203 -43.17 -14.50 -11.58
C ARG A 203 -44.43 -15.19 -12.07
N GLU A 204 -45.38 -14.44 -12.64
CA GLU A 204 -46.62 -14.95 -13.19
C GLU A 204 -46.36 -15.94 -14.33
N ASP A 205 -45.49 -15.57 -15.27
CA ASP A 205 -45.05 -16.43 -16.38
C ASP A 205 -44.41 -17.72 -15.84
N ALA A 206 -43.56 -17.61 -14.81
CA ALA A 206 -42.92 -18.77 -14.18
C ALA A 206 -43.95 -19.69 -13.49
N VAL A 207 -44.99 -19.14 -12.86
CA VAL A 207 -46.09 -19.92 -12.26
C VAL A 207 -46.90 -20.62 -13.35
N GLU A 208 -47.20 -19.95 -14.47
CA GLU A 208 -47.92 -20.56 -15.59
C GLU A 208 -47.09 -21.70 -16.22
N TYR A 209 -45.80 -21.47 -16.44
CA TYR A 209 -44.89 -22.50 -16.91
C TYR A 209 -44.84 -23.67 -15.92
N ALA A 210 -44.69 -23.42 -14.63
CA ALA A 210 -44.70 -24.47 -13.61
C ALA A 210 -45.99 -25.31 -13.65
N LYS A 211 -47.17 -24.68 -13.83
CA LYS A 211 -48.45 -25.39 -13.97
C LYS A 211 -48.48 -26.26 -15.23
N LYS A 212 -48.04 -25.73 -16.38
CA LYS A 212 -47.97 -26.46 -17.65
C LYS A 212 -47.12 -27.72 -17.56
N HIS A 213 -46.05 -27.66 -16.76
CA HIS A 213 -45.10 -28.76 -16.57
C HIS A 213 -45.35 -29.58 -15.28
N ASN A 214 -46.49 -29.39 -14.62
CA ASN A 214 -46.88 -30.08 -13.38
C ASN A 214 -45.84 -29.98 -12.25
N ILE A 215 -45.11 -28.87 -12.18
CA ILE A 215 -44.10 -28.62 -11.15
C ILE A 215 -44.81 -28.21 -9.85
N PRO A 216 -44.48 -28.82 -8.69
CA PRO A 216 -45.05 -28.39 -7.41
C PRO A 216 -44.62 -26.97 -7.06
N VAL A 217 -45.53 -26.00 -7.18
CA VAL A 217 -45.30 -24.62 -6.77
C VAL A 217 -45.65 -24.45 -5.30
N PRO A 218 -44.75 -23.94 -4.44
CA PRO A 218 -45.08 -23.66 -3.06
C PRO A 218 -46.11 -22.53 -3.02
N VAL A 219 -47.35 -22.89 -2.65
CA VAL A 219 -48.50 -21.99 -2.59
C VAL A 219 -48.43 -21.20 -1.29
N SER A 220 -47.53 -20.23 -1.17
CA SER A 220 -47.62 -19.28 -0.07
C SER A 220 -47.38 -17.85 -0.55
N LYS A 221 -48.40 -17.01 -0.37
CA LYS A 221 -48.36 -15.55 -0.53
C LYS A 221 -47.67 -14.84 0.66
N LYS A 222 -47.03 -15.58 1.58
CA LYS A 222 -46.72 -15.08 2.93
C LYS A 222 -45.44 -14.26 3.04
N SER A 223 -44.52 -14.35 2.08
CA SER A 223 -43.31 -13.52 2.08
C SER A 223 -43.23 -12.71 0.81
N ILE A 224 -43.31 -11.39 0.97
CA ILE A 224 -43.17 -10.38 -0.08
C ILE A 224 -41.70 -10.00 -0.33
N TYR A 225 -40.81 -10.23 0.64
CA TYR A 225 -39.38 -9.95 0.51
C TYR A 225 -38.62 -11.06 -0.22
N SER A 226 -37.67 -10.65 -1.04
CA SER A 226 -36.59 -11.50 -1.53
C SER A 226 -35.54 -11.66 -0.43
N ARG A 227 -35.15 -12.89 -0.13
CA ARG A 227 -34.25 -13.21 0.97
C ARG A 227 -33.16 -14.19 0.55
N ASP A 228 -31.96 -13.99 1.07
CA ASP A 228 -30.84 -14.90 0.90
C ASP A 228 -30.15 -15.13 2.25
N ARG A 229 -30.29 -16.35 2.76
CA ARG A 229 -29.79 -16.75 4.08
C ARG A 229 -28.58 -17.66 3.94
N ASN A 230 -27.61 -17.47 4.82
CA ASN A 230 -26.54 -18.43 5.08
C ASN A 230 -26.08 -18.30 6.53
N LEU A 231 -25.04 -19.04 6.93
CA LEU A 231 -24.57 -19.03 8.31
C LEU A 231 -23.98 -17.68 8.75
N TRP A 232 -23.49 -16.84 7.83
CA TRP A 232 -22.96 -15.52 8.17
C TRP A 232 -24.06 -14.49 8.34
N HIS A 233 -25.03 -14.47 7.43
CA HIS A 233 -26.03 -13.41 7.40
C HIS A 233 -27.37 -13.83 6.77
N LEU A 234 -28.31 -12.90 6.83
CA LEU A 234 -29.52 -12.90 6.04
C LEU A 234 -29.70 -11.53 5.39
N SER A 235 -29.95 -11.51 4.09
CA SER A 235 -30.31 -10.27 3.36
C SER A 235 -31.81 -10.20 3.07
N HIS A 236 -32.31 -8.97 2.98
CA HIS A 236 -33.68 -8.64 2.63
C HIS A 236 -33.69 -7.55 1.55
N GLU A 237 -34.42 -7.80 0.47
CA GLU A 237 -34.61 -6.87 -0.63
C GLU A 237 -36.05 -6.95 -1.17
N GLY A 238 -36.43 -5.94 -1.96
CA GLY A 238 -37.71 -5.90 -2.68
C GLY A 238 -38.88 -5.36 -1.85
N ASP A 239 -40.02 -5.25 -2.54
CA ASP A 239 -41.28 -4.74 -1.97
C ASP A 239 -41.11 -3.36 -1.30
N ILE A 240 -41.56 -3.17 -0.05
CA ILE A 240 -41.49 -1.84 0.59
C ILE A 240 -40.07 -1.29 0.71
N LEU A 241 -39.03 -2.14 0.68
CA LEU A 241 -37.63 -1.71 0.79
C LEU A 241 -37.11 -1.03 -0.47
N GLU A 242 -37.77 -1.20 -1.62
CA GLU A 242 -37.34 -0.55 -2.87
C GLU A 242 -37.41 0.98 -2.79
N ASP A 243 -38.35 1.51 -2.00
CA ASP A 243 -38.37 2.91 -1.63
C ASP A 243 -37.50 3.13 -0.38
N PRO A 244 -36.36 3.84 -0.47
CA PRO A 244 -35.50 4.13 0.67
C PRO A 244 -36.15 5.02 1.75
N GLY A 245 -37.29 5.67 1.46
CA GLY A 245 -38.08 6.41 2.43
C GLY A 245 -38.88 5.54 3.40
N ASN A 246 -39.08 4.25 3.09
CA ASN A 246 -39.83 3.33 3.95
C ASN A 246 -38.95 2.71 5.04
N GLU A 247 -39.40 2.74 6.29
CA GLU A 247 -38.74 2.04 7.39
C GLU A 247 -38.90 0.51 7.28
N PRO A 248 -37.85 -0.28 7.56
CA PRO A 248 -37.96 -1.74 7.63
C PRO A 248 -38.95 -2.18 8.71
N LYS A 249 -39.82 -3.15 8.39
CA LYS A 249 -40.84 -3.65 9.34
C LYS A 249 -40.23 -4.66 10.31
N LYS A 250 -40.72 -4.66 11.56
CA LYS A 250 -40.24 -5.56 12.63
C LYS A 250 -40.36 -7.05 12.29
N ASP A 251 -41.42 -7.45 11.59
CA ASP A 251 -41.69 -8.84 11.16
C ASP A 251 -40.84 -9.28 9.96
N MET A 252 -40.07 -8.37 9.37
CA MET A 252 -39.13 -8.69 8.30
C MET A 252 -37.93 -9.48 8.81
N TYR A 253 -37.40 -9.08 9.97
CA TYR A 253 -36.20 -9.63 10.61
C TYR A 253 -36.48 -11.04 11.14
N MET A 254 -35.56 -11.97 10.86
CA MET A 254 -35.71 -13.39 11.20
C MET A 254 -34.54 -13.95 12.00
N MET A 255 -33.37 -13.32 11.95
CA MET A 255 -32.18 -13.76 12.70
C MET A 255 -32.02 -13.04 14.05
N SER A 256 -32.63 -11.88 14.21
CA SER A 256 -32.48 -11.04 15.40
C SER A 256 -33.82 -10.53 15.92
N VAL A 257 -33.97 -10.49 17.24
CA VAL A 257 -35.10 -9.81 17.88
C VAL A 257 -34.97 -8.30 17.70
N ASP A 258 -36.08 -7.59 17.87
CA ASP A 258 -36.01 -6.13 17.87
C ASP A 258 -35.16 -5.63 19.05
N PRO A 259 -34.24 -4.66 18.85
CA PRO A 259 -33.46 -4.09 19.96
C PRO A 259 -34.32 -3.61 21.14
N GLU A 260 -35.56 -3.17 20.90
CA GLU A 260 -36.48 -2.79 21.97
C GLU A 260 -36.97 -4.00 22.79
N ASP A 261 -37.16 -5.15 22.15
CA ASP A 261 -37.58 -6.41 22.78
C ASP A 261 -36.41 -7.24 23.35
N ALA A 262 -35.17 -6.87 23.00
CA ALA A 262 -33.99 -7.56 23.50
C ALA A 262 -33.89 -7.46 25.04
N PRO A 263 -33.26 -8.44 25.73
CA PRO A 263 -33.18 -8.48 27.18
C PRO A 263 -32.68 -7.18 27.83
N ASP A 264 -33.31 -6.79 28.94
CA ASP A 264 -32.88 -5.62 29.73
C ASP A 264 -31.61 -5.87 30.56
N GLN A 265 -31.09 -7.11 30.55
CA GLN A 265 -29.82 -7.46 31.19
C GLN A 265 -28.73 -7.66 30.13
N PRO A 266 -27.58 -6.96 30.26
CA PRO A 266 -26.47 -7.15 29.33
C PRO A 266 -25.84 -8.53 29.50
N GLU A 267 -25.35 -9.08 28.40
CA GLU A 267 -24.64 -10.37 28.38
C GLU A 267 -23.16 -10.14 28.08
N TYR A 268 -22.28 -10.78 28.86
CA TYR A 268 -20.84 -10.68 28.68
C TYR A 268 -20.30 -11.93 28.01
N LEU A 269 -19.43 -11.74 27.03
CA LEU A 269 -18.92 -12.79 26.17
C LEU A 269 -17.43 -12.60 25.92
N GLU A 270 -16.61 -13.59 26.23
CA GLU A 270 -15.20 -13.60 25.85
C GLU A 270 -15.01 -14.34 24.51
N ILE A 271 -14.42 -13.66 23.53
CA ILE A 271 -14.00 -14.27 22.26
C ILE A 271 -12.50 -14.52 22.31
N GLY A 272 -12.09 -15.78 22.14
CA GLY A 272 -10.68 -16.16 21.99
C GLY A 272 -10.28 -16.20 20.51
N ILE A 273 -9.11 -15.64 20.20
CA ILE A 273 -8.58 -15.53 18.85
C ILE A 273 -7.14 -16.05 18.84
N GLU A 274 -6.79 -16.84 17.83
CA GLU A 274 -5.44 -17.36 17.57
C GLU A 274 -5.03 -16.98 16.15
N ALA A 275 -3.90 -16.27 15.98
CA ALA A 275 -3.39 -15.81 14.67
C ALA A 275 -4.46 -15.13 13.77
N GLY A 276 -5.23 -14.22 14.36
CA GLY A 276 -6.32 -13.50 13.71
C GLY A 276 -7.60 -14.30 13.47
N ILE A 277 -7.68 -15.57 13.91
CA ILE A 277 -8.84 -16.44 13.72
C ILE A 277 -9.59 -16.66 15.03
N PRO A 278 -10.92 -16.46 15.08
CA PRO A 278 -11.73 -16.82 16.24
C PRO A 278 -11.74 -18.34 16.47
N VAL A 279 -11.46 -18.77 17.71
CA VAL A 279 -11.34 -20.20 18.07
C VAL A 279 -12.19 -20.62 19.26
N SER A 280 -12.65 -19.67 20.10
CA SER A 280 -13.40 -20.00 21.31
C SER A 280 -14.38 -18.93 21.75
N ILE A 281 -15.39 -19.37 22.52
CA ILE A 281 -16.37 -18.54 23.21
C ILE A 281 -16.32 -18.90 24.70
N ASN A 282 -16.08 -17.92 25.58
CA ASN A 282 -15.94 -18.12 27.03
C ASN A 282 -14.95 -19.24 27.39
N GLY A 283 -13.81 -19.29 26.68
CA GLY A 283 -12.78 -20.32 26.85
C GLY A 283 -13.10 -21.68 26.23
N ARG A 284 -14.33 -21.94 25.76
CA ARG A 284 -14.71 -23.19 25.10
C ARG A 284 -14.33 -23.15 23.62
N LYS A 285 -13.42 -24.03 23.19
CA LYS A 285 -13.06 -24.19 21.78
C LYS A 285 -14.20 -24.82 20.99
N LEU A 286 -14.46 -24.29 19.79
CA LEU A 286 -15.54 -24.71 18.91
C LEU A 286 -15.02 -24.82 17.47
N SER A 287 -15.70 -25.61 16.63
CA SER A 287 -15.44 -25.59 15.20
C SER A 287 -15.92 -24.26 14.59
N PRO A 288 -15.35 -23.81 13.45
CA PRO A 288 -15.75 -22.57 12.79
C PRO A 288 -17.26 -22.40 12.63
N ALA A 289 -17.97 -23.40 12.09
CA ALA A 289 -19.42 -23.29 11.89
C ALA A 289 -20.20 -23.28 13.21
N SER A 290 -19.80 -24.10 14.19
CA SER A 290 -20.45 -24.14 15.50
C SER A 290 -20.28 -22.82 16.26
N LEU A 291 -19.08 -22.25 16.20
CA LEU A 291 -18.74 -20.96 16.81
C LEU A 291 -19.65 -19.85 16.24
N LEU A 292 -19.72 -19.74 14.91
CA LEU A 292 -20.55 -18.72 14.27
C LEU A 292 -22.05 -18.94 14.55
N SER A 293 -22.52 -20.18 14.51
CA SER A 293 -23.92 -20.53 14.84
C SER A 293 -24.30 -20.10 16.26
N GLU A 294 -23.44 -20.39 17.24
CA GLU A 294 -23.66 -19.99 18.62
C GLU A 294 -23.68 -18.46 18.79
N LEU A 295 -22.76 -17.76 18.14
CA LEU A 295 -22.76 -16.29 18.14
C LEU A 295 -23.97 -15.69 17.44
N ASN A 296 -24.52 -16.34 16.41
CA ASN A 296 -25.78 -15.90 15.81
C ASN A 296 -26.94 -16.03 16.79
N ASN A 297 -27.02 -17.12 17.56
CA ASN A 297 -28.06 -17.29 18.57
C ASN A 297 -27.95 -16.23 19.69
N ILE A 298 -26.74 -16.03 20.21
CA ILE A 298 -26.48 -15.03 21.27
C ILE A 298 -26.73 -13.62 20.74
N GLY A 299 -26.14 -13.25 19.60
CA GLY A 299 -26.30 -11.93 19.00
C GLY A 299 -27.74 -11.66 18.56
N GLY A 300 -28.42 -12.65 18.00
CA GLY A 300 -29.82 -12.56 17.59
C GLY A 300 -30.76 -12.26 18.76
N LYS A 301 -30.56 -12.92 19.91
CA LYS A 301 -31.28 -12.64 21.17
C LYS A 301 -31.10 -11.20 21.65
N HIS A 302 -29.97 -10.57 21.36
CA HIS A 302 -29.67 -9.18 21.74
C HIS A 302 -29.91 -8.16 20.63
N GLY A 303 -30.52 -8.54 19.51
CA GLY A 303 -30.83 -7.62 18.40
C GLY A 303 -29.60 -7.12 17.62
N ILE A 304 -28.47 -7.82 17.71
CA ILE A 304 -27.18 -7.39 17.14
C ILE A 304 -27.14 -7.55 15.62
N GLY A 305 -26.46 -6.61 14.94
CA GLY A 305 -26.02 -6.80 13.56
C GLY A 305 -27.05 -6.52 12.49
N ARG A 306 -28.07 -5.70 12.80
CA ARG A 306 -28.99 -5.15 11.80
C ARG A 306 -28.34 -3.97 11.07
N ILE A 307 -28.26 -4.03 9.75
CA ILE A 307 -27.77 -2.93 8.91
C ILE A 307 -28.77 -2.59 7.81
N ASP A 308 -28.94 -1.31 7.51
CA ASP A 308 -29.71 -0.80 6.36
C ASP A 308 -28.79 0.10 5.53
N MET A 309 -28.73 -0.14 4.23
CA MET A 309 -27.94 0.65 3.30
C MET A 309 -28.48 0.66 1.89
N VAL A 310 -28.15 1.76 1.19
CA VAL A 310 -28.19 1.84 -0.26
C VAL A 310 -26.78 1.57 -0.78
N GLU A 311 -26.59 0.44 -1.45
CA GLU A 311 -25.31 -0.03 -1.97
C GLU A 311 -25.14 0.29 -3.46
N ASN A 312 -23.90 0.39 -3.93
CA ASN A 312 -23.58 0.41 -5.35
C ASN A 312 -23.40 -1.02 -5.88
N ARG A 313 -24.22 -1.46 -6.85
CA ARG A 313 -24.00 -2.74 -7.53
C ARG A 313 -22.90 -2.61 -8.59
N LEU A 314 -22.22 -3.71 -8.86
CA LEU A 314 -21.17 -3.76 -9.87
C LEU A 314 -21.70 -3.38 -11.26
N VAL A 315 -22.95 -3.73 -11.55
CA VAL A 315 -23.64 -3.43 -12.81
C VAL A 315 -24.10 -1.96 -12.95
N GLY A 316 -23.65 -1.07 -12.05
CA GLY A 316 -23.81 0.39 -12.18
C GLY A 316 -25.10 0.97 -11.61
N MET A 317 -25.96 0.15 -10.98
CA MET A 317 -27.19 0.61 -10.33
C MET A 317 -27.06 0.61 -8.80
N LYS A 318 -27.84 1.46 -8.14
CA LYS A 318 -27.99 1.39 -6.69
C LYS A 318 -29.08 0.39 -6.32
N SER A 319 -28.92 -0.26 -5.17
CA SER A 319 -29.95 -1.10 -4.56
C SER A 319 -30.02 -0.81 -3.08
N ARG A 320 -31.21 -0.90 -2.47
CA ARG A 320 -31.34 -0.90 -1.02
C ARG A 320 -31.41 -2.34 -0.53
N GLY A 321 -30.62 -2.63 0.50
CA GLY A 321 -30.60 -3.93 1.16
C GLY A 321 -30.59 -3.74 2.68
N VAL A 322 -31.37 -4.57 3.37
CA VAL A 322 -31.31 -4.69 4.82
C VAL A 322 -30.70 -6.05 5.15
N TYR A 323 -29.75 -6.09 6.08
CA TYR A 323 -29.03 -7.31 6.41
C TYR A 323 -29.01 -7.55 7.91
N GLU A 324 -29.03 -8.83 8.29
CA GLU A 324 -28.84 -9.31 9.65
C GLU A 324 -27.56 -10.15 9.71
N THR A 325 -26.54 -9.70 10.44
CA THR A 325 -25.25 -10.39 10.59
C THR A 325 -24.83 -10.47 12.06
N PRO A 326 -25.61 -11.13 12.94
CA PRO A 326 -25.43 -11.04 14.40
C PRO A 326 -24.06 -11.56 14.86
N GLY A 327 -23.72 -12.81 14.55
CA GLY A 327 -22.45 -13.42 14.95
C GLY A 327 -21.26 -12.77 14.25
N GLY A 328 -21.40 -12.43 12.97
CA GLY A 328 -20.35 -11.72 12.24
C GLY A 328 -20.06 -10.32 12.78
N THR A 329 -21.06 -9.58 13.25
CA THR A 329 -20.86 -8.27 13.90
C THR A 329 -20.06 -8.42 15.19
N ILE A 330 -20.37 -9.44 16.01
CA ILE A 330 -19.63 -9.72 17.25
C ILE A 330 -18.17 -10.06 16.93
N LEU A 331 -17.94 -10.95 15.95
CA LEU A 331 -16.60 -11.34 15.53
C LEU A 331 -15.79 -10.19 14.96
N TRP A 332 -16.43 -9.33 14.14
CA TRP A 332 -15.78 -8.17 13.56
C TRP A 332 -15.28 -7.19 14.63
N VAL A 333 -16.10 -6.93 15.66
CA VAL A 333 -15.66 -6.12 16.81
C VAL A 333 -14.52 -6.81 17.54
N ALA A 334 -14.63 -8.11 17.86
CA ALA A 334 -13.57 -8.82 18.58
C ALA A 334 -12.21 -8.80 17.85
N ALA A 335 -12.21 -9.09 16.55
CA ALA A 335 -10.99 -9.16 15.74
C ALA A 335 -10.27 -7.81 15.67
N ARG A 336 -10.99 -6.74 15.31
CA ARG A 336 -10.45 -5.39 15.20
C ARG A 336 -9.86 -4.90 16.52
N GLU A 337 -10.51 -5.24 17.62
CA GLU A 337 -10.12 -4.77 18.95
C GLU A 337 -8.89 -5.50 19.47
N LEU A 338 -8.71 -6.77 19.13
CA LEU A 338 -7.47 -7.47 19.43
C LEU A 338 -6.31 -6.94 18.57
N GLU A 339 -6.54 -6.64 17.29
CA GLU A 339 -5.52 -6.07 16.40
C GLU A 339 -4.98 -4.73 16.92
N SER A 340 -5.82 -3.90 17.54
CA SER A 340 -5.38 -2.65 18.17
C SER A 340 -4.34 -2.84 19.29
N LEU A 341 -4.28 -4.04 19.87
CA LEU A 341 -3.35 -4.41 20.93
C LEU A 341 -2.08 -5.08 20.38
N THR A 342 -2.17 -5.75 19.22
CA THR A 342 -1.12 -6.67 18.72
C THR A 342 -0.42 -6.22 17.44
N LEU A 343 -0.98 -5.26 16.70
CA LEU A 343 -0.38 -4.71 15.48
C LEU A 343 0.22 -3.32 15.73
N ASP A 344 1.37 -3.06 15.10
CA ASP A 344 1.97 -1.73 15.13
C ASP A 344 1.20 -0.74 14.24
N ARG A 345 1.48 0.55 14.46
CA ARG A 345 0.77 1.67 13.83
C ARG A 345 0.79 1.63 12.30
N GLU A 346 1.93 1.34 11.68
CA GLU A 346 2.04 1.44 10.22
C GLU A 346 1.45 0.19 9.55
N THR A 347 1.65 -0.99 10.15
CA THR A 347 1.02 -2.24 9.68
C THR A 347 -0.51 -2.15 9.68
N ILE A 348 -1.15 -1.63 10.75
CA ILE A 348 -2.62 -1.53 10.79
C ILE A 348 -3.17 -0.54 9.75
N GLN A 349 -2.45 0.56 9.47
CA GLN A 349 -2.84 1.54 8.44
C GLN A 349 -2.77 0.97 7.01
N VAL A 350 -1.72 0.20 6.71
CA VAL A 350 -1.58 -0.50 5.43
C VAL A 350 -2.65 -1.59 5.30
N LYS A 351 -2.87 -2.37 6.36
CA LYS A 351 -3.95 -3.38 6.43
C LYS A 351 -5.30 -2.78 6.09
N ASP A 352 -5.68 -1.67 6.74
CA ASP A 352 -6.98 -1.01 6.51
C ASP A 352 -7.14 -0.51 5.06
N THR A 353 -6.04 -0.03 4.44
CA THR A 353 -6.04 0.37 3.03
C THR A 353 -6.30 -0.83 2.11
N LEU A 354 -5.65 -1.97 2.38
CA LEU A 354 -5.83 -3.19 1.61
C LEU A 354 -7.21 -3.83 1.84
N ALA A 355 -7.75 -3.71 3.06
CA ALA A 355 -9.07 -4.23 3.43
C ALA A 355 -10.19 -3.67 2.52
N LEU A 356 -10.10 -2.38 2.16
CA LEU A 356 -11.03 -1.76 1.22
C LEU A 356 -10.98 -2.44 -0.15
N LYS A 357 -9.77 -2.64 -0.70
CA LYS A 357 -9.63 -3.29 -1.99
C LYS A 357 -10.03 -4.76 -1.96
N TYR A 358 -9.73 -5.45 -0.86
CA TYR A 358 -10.16 -6.81 -0.61
C TYR A 358 -11.68 -6.93 -0.67
N ALA A 359 -12.40 -6.05 0.04
CA ALA A 359 -13.85 -6.03 0.05
C ALA A 359 -14.45 -5.79 -1.35
N GLU A 360 -13.86 -4.89 -2.15
CA GLU A 360 -14.27 -4.66 -3.54
C GLU A 360 -14.13 -5.92 -4.40
N LEU A 361 -13.00 -6.62 -4.31
CA LEU A 361 -12.75 -7.84 -5.09
C LEU A 361 -13.75 -8.93 -4.74
N VAL A 362 -14.00 -9.17 -3.45
CA VAL A 362 -14.99 -10.16 -2.99
C VAL A 362 -16.40 -9.76 -3.44
N TYR A 363 -16.78 -8.50 -3.26
CA TYR A 363 -18.10 -8.01 -3.70
C TYR A 363 -18.31 -8.18 -5.21
N ALA A 364 -17.28 -7.93 -6.00
CA ALA A 364 -17.28 -8.04 -7.46
C ALA A 364 -17.15 -9.48 -7.99
N GLY A 365 -17.12 -10.50 -7.12
CA GLY A 365 -17.02 -11.91 -7.54
C GLY A 365 -15.62 -12.35 -7.96
N ARG A 366 -14.60 -11.53 -7.69
CA ARG A 366 -13.20 -11.81 -7.98
C ARG A 366 -12.54 -12.59 -6.83
N TRP A 367 -13.23 -13.62 -6.33
CA TRP A 367 -12.71 -14.45 -5.26
C TRP A 367 -11.41 -15.11 -5.71
N PHE A 368 -11.38 -15.84 -6.82
CA PHE A 368 -10.17 -16.56 -7.29
C PHE A 368 -9.11 -15.67 -7.96
N ASP A 369 -9.16 -14.36 -7.75
CA ASP A 369 -8.22 -13.42 -8.33
C ASP A 369 -6.83 -13.49 -7.66
N PRO A 370 -5.72 -13.47 -8.43
CA PRO A 370 -4.38 -13.49 -7.88
C PRO A 370 -4.08 -12.36 -6.88
N LEU A 371 -4.66 -11.16 -7.09
CA LEU A 371 -4.49 -10.05 -6.18
C LEU A 371 -5.10 -10.35 -4.80
N ARG A 372 -6.31 -10.94 -4.77
CA ARG A 372 -6.94 -11.35 -3.51
C ARG A 372 -6.15 -12.48 -2.84
N CYS A 373 -5.67 -13.49 -3.56
CA CYS A 373 -4.76 -14.52 -2.99
C CYS A 373 -3.51 -13.89 -2.37
N SER A 374 -2.93 -12.88 -3.02
CA SER A 374 -1.74 -12.20 -2.53
C SER A 374 -2.02 -11.38 -1.27
N MET A 375 -3.20 -10.75 -1.19
CA MET A 375 -3.64 -10.06 0.00
C MET A 375 -3.86 -11.03 1.17
N ASP A 376 -4.43 -12.22 0.95
CA ASP A 376 -4.57 -13.22 2.02
C ASP A 376 -3.22 -13.59 2.65
N ALA A 377 -2.19 -13.82 1.83
CA ALA A 377 -0.84 -14.11 2.33
C ALA A 377 -0.27 -12.96 3.17
N PHE A 378 -0.51 -11.71 2.77
CA PHE A 378 -0.14 -10.54 3.56
C PHE A 378 -0.92 -10.49 4.89
N MET A 379 -2.24 -10.65 4.85
CA MET A 379 -3.12 -10.61 6.04
C MET A 379 -2.76 -11.71 7.03
N GLU A 380 -2.48 -12.92 6.56
CA GLU A 380 -1.99 -14.04 7.37
C GLU A 380 -0.68 -13.69 8.06
N LYS A 381 0.29 -13.15 7.31
CA LYS A 381 1.60 -12.84 7.85
C LYS A 381 1.55 -11.79 8.95
N ILE A 382 0.81 -10.71 8.74
CA ILE A 382 0.75 -9.64 9.73
C ILE A 382 -0.05 -10.01 10.98
N THR A 383 -0.96 -10.99 10.90
CA THR A 383 -1.83 -11.38 12.02
C THR A 383 -1.31 -12.58 12.82
N GLU A 384 -0.09 -13.08 12.55
CA GLU A 384 0.54 -14.18 13.32
C GLU A 384 0.57 -13.90 14.84
N THR A 385 0.74 -12.63 15.24
CA THR A 385 0.75 -12.20 16.65
C THR A 385 -0.61 -11.81 17.20
N THR A 386 -1.67 -11.78 16.38
CA THR A 386 -3.04 -11.45 16.79
C THR A 386 -3.67 -12.63 17.51
N THR A 387 -3.15 -12.93 18.71
CA THR A 387 -3.59 -14.03 19.58
C THR A 387 -3.93 -13.49 20.95
N GLY A 388 -5.07 -13.86 21.52
CA GLY A 388 -5.55 -13.34 22.80
C GLY A 388 -7.05 -13.50 22.99
N SER A 389 -7.64 -12.68 23.86
CA SER A 389 -9.08 -12.64 24.10
C SER A 389 -9.64 -11.23 24.21
N VAL A 390 -10.89 -11.08 23.79
CA VAL A 390 -11.66 -9.83 23.91
C VAL A 390 -12.97 -10.11 24.63
N MET A 391 -13.20 -9.42 25.74
CA MET A 391 -14.47 -9.45 26.47
C MET A 391 -15.40 -8.39 25.91
N LEU A 392 -16.58 -8.81 25.45
CA LEU A 392 -17.61 -7.97 24.87
C LEU A 392 -18.84 -7.95 25.78
N LYS A 393 -19.53 -6.81 25.78
CA LYS A 393 -20.84 -6.59 26.42
C LYS A 393 -21.87 -6.41 25.30
N LEU A 394 -22.85 -7.30 25.27
CA LEU A 394 -23.97 -7.28 24.33
C LEU A 394 -25.21 -6.71 25.02
N TYR A 395 -25.83 -5.70 24.42
CA TYR A 395 -27.00 -5.06 24.99
C TYR A 395 -27.81 -4.32 23.93
N LYS A 396 -29.07 -4.71 23.74
CA LYS A 396 -30.08 -4.02 22.90
C LYS A 396 -29.52 -3.43 21.60
N GLY A 397 -29.08 -4.29 20.70
CA GLY A 397 -28.54 -3.94 19.38
C GLY A 397 -27.06 -3.52 19.37
N SER A 398 -26.43 -3.37 20.54
CA SER A 398 -25.07 -2.85 20.67
C SER A 398 -24.06 -3.91 21.13
N VAL A 399 -22.86 -3.85 20.56
CA VAL A 399 -21.67 -4.57 21.01
C VAL A 399 -20.67 -3.55 21.55
N THR A 400 -20.30 -3.64 22.83
CA THR A 400 -19.30 -2.76 23.45
C THR A 400 -18.16 -3.58 24.02
N VAL A 401 -16.92 -3.10 23.88
CA VAL A 401 -15.75 -3.81 24.40
C VAL A 401 -15.57 -3.51 25.89
N ALA A 402 -15.49 -4.55 26.71
CA ALA A 402 -15.23 -4.45 28.13
C ALA A 402 -13.73 -4.56 28.48
N SER A 403 -13.00 -5.48 27.84
CA SER A 403 -11.55 -5.63 28.05
C SER A 403 -10.89 -6.41 26.91
N ARG A 404 -9.56 -6.30 26.79
CA ARG A 404 -8.73 -7.01 25.81
C ARG A 404 -7.51 -7.58 26.52
N LYS A 405 -7.04 -8.75 26.13
CA LYS A 405 -5.82 -9.38 26.67
C LYS A 405 -5.07 -10.10 25.56
N SER A 406 -3.74 -9.96 25.53
CA SER A 406 -2.89 -10.69 24.60
C SER A 406 -1.51 -10.94 25.21
N PRO A 407 -0.92 -12.13 25.02
CA PRO A 407 0.50 -12.35 25.30
C PRO A 407 1.44 -11.60 24.35
N TYR A 408 0.92 -11.07 23.22
CA TYR A 408 1.66 -10.29 22.22
C TYR A 408 1.28 -8.80 22.27
N SER A 409 0.81 -8.32 23.41
CA SER A 409 0.43 -6.91 23.57
C SER A 409 1.61 -5.97 23.32
N LEU A 410 1.45 -5.08 22.35
CA LEU A 410 2.33 -3.94 22.11
C LEU A 410 2.03 -2.77 23.07
N TYR A 411 0.85 -2.79 23.73
CA TYR A 411 0.55 -1.87 24.81
C TYR A 411 1.40 -2.20 26.04
N ARG A 412 2.10 -1.19 26.54
CA ARG A 412 3.02 -1.23 27.67
C ARG A 412 2.66 -0.12 28.65
N GLU A 413 2.06 -0.50 29.77
CA GLU A 413 1.64 0.45 30.82
C GLU A 413 2.84 1.21 31.40
N ASP A 414 3.98 0.54 31.58
CA ASP A 414 5.22 1.10 32.10
C ASP A 414 5.88 2.15 31.18
N ILE A 415 5.48 2.21 29.91
CA ILE A 415 5.92 3.23 28.94
C ILE A 415 4.86 4.32 28.77
N SER A 416 3.58 3.96 28.81
CA SER A 416 2.47 4.86 28.51
C SER A 416 1.90 5.63 29.71
N SER A 417 2.21 5.19 30.94
CA SER A 417 1.76 5.86 32.15
C SER A 417 2.32 7.30 32.27
N PHE A 418 1.51 8.18 32.84
CA PHE A 418 1.92 9.53 33.23
C PHE A 418 2.72 9.55 34.53
N GLU A 419 2.72 8.45 35.27
CA GLU A 419 3.51 8.27 36.48
C GLU A 419 4.98 8.02 36.13
N ASN A 420 5.90 8.28 37.07
CA ASN A 420 7.36 8.34 36.88
C ASN A 420 7.98 7.08 36.20
N GLY A 421 7.88 6.98 34.88
CA GLY A 421 8.51 5.96 34.06
C GLY A 421 9.89 6.40 33.61
N ASN A 422 10.93 5.69 34.04
CA ASN A 422 12.32 5.95 33.62
C ASN A 422 12.64 5.42 32.20
N ILE A 423 11.67 4.84 31.50
CA ILE A 423 11.86 4.16 30.21
C ILE A 423 11.73 5.13 29.03
N TYR A 424 10.81 6.10 29.10
CA TYR A 424 10.57 7.07 28.02
C TYR A 424 11.20 8.44 28.34
N ASN A 425 12.21 8.84 27.57
CA ASN A 425 12.83 10.15 27.71
C ASN A 425 12.03 11.23 26.97
N GLN A 426 11.26 12.02 27.72
CA GLN A 426 10.41 13.07 27.16
C GLN A 426 11.20 14.15 26.39
N ALA A 427 12.48 14.37 26.70
CA ALA A 427 13.30 15.38 26.02
C ALA A 427 13.52 15.06 24.53
N ASP A 428 13.50 13.78 24.16
CA ASP A 428 13.72 13.33 22.78
C ASP A 428 12.58 13.77 21.84
N ALA A 429 11.37 13.97 22.37
CA ALA A 429 10.22 14.44 21.62
C ALA A 429 10.48 15.79 20.94
N ALA A 430 11.26 16.69 21.57
CA ALA A 430 11.58 17.99 20.99
C ALA A 430 12.42 17.86 19.70
N GLY A 431 13.37 16.92 19.68
CA GLY A 431 14.16 16.62 18.48
C GLY A 431 13.30 15.98 17.39
N PHE A 432 12.51 14.97 17.76
CA PHE A 432 11.57 14.30 16.87
C PHE A 432 10.61 15.28 16.19
N ILE A 433 9.92 16.13 16.94
CA ILE A 433 8.95 17.09 16.39
C ILE A 433 9.62 18.07 15.42
N ARG A 434 10.82 18.57 15.74
CA ARG A 434 11.55 19.49 14.87
C ARG A 434 11.89 18.88 13.51
N LEU A 435 12.27 17.60 13.50
CA LEU A 435 12.63 16.87 12.28
C LEU A 435 11.38 16.41 11.51
N TYR A 436 10.41 15.81 12.20
CA TYR A 436 9.18 15.32 11.60
C TYR A 436 8.34 16.46 10.99
N GLY A 437 8.30 17.62 11.65
CA GLY A 437 7.61 18.81 11.14
C GLY A 437 8.41 19.63 10.11
N LEU A 438 9.65 19.25 9.78
CA LEU A 438 10.49 20.01 8.85
C LEU A 438 9.84 20.18 7.46
N PRO A 439 9.27 19.15 6.81
CA PRO A 439 8.63 19.31 5.51
C PRO A 439 7.48 20.32 5.53
N THR A 440 6.67 20.33 6.59
CA THR A 440 5.58 21.30 6.79
C THR A 440 6.11 22.73 6.91
N ARG A 441 7.21 22.93 7.63
CA ARG A 441 7.87 24.24 7.76
C ARG A 441 8.43 24.73 6.43
N LEU A 442 9.04 23.84 5.65
CA LEU A 442 9.57 24.16 4.32
C LEU A 442 8.44 24.53 3.34
N PHE A 443 7.34 23.79 3.33
CA PHE A 443 6.18 24.11 2.52
C PHE A 443 5.65 25.53 2.81
N LYS A 444 5.53 25.90 4.09
CA LYS A 444 5.15 27.26 4.50
C LYS A 444 6.14 28.32 4.01
N PHE A 445 7.45 28.06 4.13
CA PHE A 445 8.49 28.97 3.65
C PHE A 445 8.42 29.18 2.13
N CYS A 446 8.22 28.12 1.34
CA CYS A 446 8.03 28.23 -0.11
C CYS A 446 6.83 29.12 -0.48
N LEU A 447 5.71 29.01 0.25
CA LEU A 447 4.52 29.84 0.01
C LEU A 447 4.71 31.30 0.40
N GLU A 448 5.58 31.63 1.36
CA GLU A 448 5.88 33.01 1.74
C GLU A 448 6.90 33.68 0.82
N VAL A 449 7.80 32.90 0.22
CA VAL A 449 8.79 33.40 -0.75
C VAL A 449 8.17 33.63 -2.14
N LYS A 450 7.13 32.87 -2.52
CA LYS A 450 6.50 32.94 -3.85
C LYS A 450 5.94 34.35 -4.21
N PRO A 451 5.18 35.04 -3.33
CA PRO A 451 4.71 36.41 -3.59
C PRO A 451 5.85 37.43 -3.72
N TRP A 452 6.94 37.22 -2.97
CA TRP A 452 8.13 38.09 -3.03
C TRP A 452 8.90 37.92 -4.34
N TYR A 453 9.02 36.68 -4.82
CA TYR A 453 9.65 36.34 -6.10
C TYR A 453 8.84 36.81 -7.32
N GLU A 454 7.51 36.64 -7.29
CA GLU A 454 6.61 37.12 -8.34
C GLU A 454 6.65 38.67 -8.43
N ALA A 455 6.67 39.37 -7.29
CA ALA A 455 6.85 40.84 -7.25
C ALA A 455 8.25 41.31 -7.72
N TRP A 456 9.28 40.47 -7.60
CA TRP A 456 10.62 40.76 -8.10
C TRP A 456 10.73 40.59 -9.63
N LEU A 457 10.09 39.55 -10.19
CA LEU A 457 10.05 39.30 -11.64
C LEU A 457 9.24 40.35 -12.42
N ASP A 458 8.23 40.94 -11.80
CA ASP A 458 7.33 41.91 -12.45
C ASP A 458 7.92 43.34 -12.53
N LYS A 459 9.17 43.55 -12.11
CA LYS A 459 9.86 44.84 -12.31
C LYS A 459 10.31 44.99 -13.77
N PRO A 460 9.83 45.99 -14.53
CA PRO A 460 10.29 46.21 -15.89
C PRO A 460 11.77 46.59 -15.90
N ARG A 461 12.59 45.75 -16.56
CA ARG A 461 13.99 46.04 -16.88
C ARG A 461 14.04 47.27 -17.79
N ARG A 462 14.24 48.47 -17.21
CA ARG A 462 14.61 49.66 -17.99
C ARG A 462 16.01 49.46 -18.56
N LEU A 463 16.05 48.98 -19.80
CA LEU A 463 17.22 49.04 -20.68
C LEU A 463 17.60 50.50 -20.90
N ALA A 464 18.82 50.86 -20.50
CA ALA A 464 19.43 52.15 -20.76
C ALA A 464 19.68 52.31 -22.27
N SER A 465 18.87 53.13 -22.95
CA SER A 465 19.22 53.68 -24.26
C SER A 465 19.90 55.03 -24.07
N SER A 466 21.18 55.08 -24.41
CA SER A 466 22.02 56.26 -24.45
C SER A 466 21.69 57.16 -25.65
N ARG A 467 21.64 58.48 -25.44
CA ARG A 467 22.06 59.53 -26.39
C ARG A 467 21.95 60.94 -25.77
N LYS A 468 23.13 61.55 -25.51
CA LYS A 468 23.57 62.96 -25.71
C LYS A 468 22.68 64.10 -25.13
N LEU A 469 23.16 65.21 -24.56
CA LEU A 469 24.43 65.95 -24.66
C LEU A 469 24.39 67.10 -23.62
N GLY A 470 25.52 67.46 -22.98
CA GLY A 470 25.80 68.85 -22.59
C GLY A 470 26.32 69.13 -21.18
N ARG A 471 27.67 69.16 -21.05
CA ARG A 471 28.60 70.02 -20.25
C ARG A 471 28.13 70.49 -18.85
N VAL A 472 28.94 70.34 -17.79
CA VAL A 472 30.11 71.19 -17.40
C VAL A 472 31.09 70.35 -16.53
N ALA A 473 32.37 70.21 -16.90
CA ALA A 473 33.61 70.68 -16.21
C ALA A 473 33.62 70.51 -14.66
N GLU A 474 34.62 69.99 -13.94
CA GLU A 474 36.07 69.88 -14.12
C GLU A 474 36.63 68.92 -13.02
N ALA A 475 37.91 68.52 -13.14
CA ALA A 475 38.79 67.87 -12.12
C ALA A 475 38.84 66.32 -11.98
N SER A 476 39.71 65.74 -12.83
CA SER A 476 40.80 64.76 -12.55
C SER A 476 40.77 63.79 -11.34
N ASN A 477 40.68 62.50 -11.70
CA ASN A 477 41.29 61.27 -11.14
C ASN A 477 42.10 61.31 -9.82
N HIS A 478 41.61 60.56 -8.82
CA HIS A 478 42.26 59.32 -8.36
C HIS A 478 41.21 58.41 -7.67
N ALA A 479 41.09 57.18 -8.15
CA ALA A 479 40.09 56.20 -7.71
C ALA A 479 40.58 55.37 -6.52
N THR A 480 39.81 55.38 -5.43
CA THR A 480 39.82 54.32 -4.41
C THR A 480 38.42 54.29 -3.79
N TYR A 481 37.61 53.29 -4.13
CA TYR A 481 36.25 53.15 -3.60
C TYR A 481 36.30 52.39 -2.27
N HIS A 482 36.26 53.14 -1.16
CA HIS A 482 35.63 52.72 0.09
C HIS A 482 34.20 53.25 0.08
N VAL A 483 33.20 52.41 0.40
CA VAL A 483 31.88 52.90 0.80
C VAL A 483 31.40 52.11 2.00
N GLY A 484 31.54 52.74 3.17
CA GLY A 484 30.67 52.55 4.32
C GLY A 484 29.79 53.79 4.49
N LEU A 485 28.51 53.53 4.78
CA LEU A 485 27.56 54.30 5.60
C LEU A 485 27.32 55.81 5.37
N ALA A 486 26.05 56.17 5.11
CA ALA A 486 25.17 56.98 5.98
C ALA A 486 23.94 57.47 5.18
N MET A 487 22.73 56.99 5.44
CA MET A 487 21.70 57.48 6.39
C MET A 487 20.78 58.58 5.84
N GLY A 488 19.47 58.33 5.95
CA GLY A 488 18.37 59.28 5.76
C GLY A 488 17.05 58.67 6.26
N ASN A 489 16.69 58.99 7.50
CA ASN A 489 15.65 58.40 8.35
C ASN A 489 14.21 58.79 7.99
N GLY A 490 13.26 57.87 8.19
CA GLY A 490 11.81 58.11 8.08
C GLY A 490 10.92 56.92 8.53
N MET A 491 11.04 56.52 9.80
CA MET A 491 10.01 55.93 10.69
C MET A 491 8.97 54.91 10.15
N PHE A 492 9.18 53.62 10.43
CA PHE A 492 8.14 52.66 10.88
C PHE A 492 8.73 51.82 12.02
N ARG A 493 8.00 51.73 13.14
CA ARG A 493 8.43 51.16 14.44
C ARG A 493 8.40 49.63 14.43
N TYR A 494 9.53 49.01 14.75
CA TYR A 494 9.60 47.61 15.23
C TYR A 494 9.33 47.59 16.76
N PRO A 495 8.69 46.55 17.32
CA PRO A 495 8.67 46.36 18.77
C PRO A 495 10.11 46.16 19.28
N ALA A 496 10.44 46.84 20.37
CA ALA A 496 11.77 46.86 20.99
C ALA A 496 12.20 45.47 21.47
N PRO A 497 13.52 45.16 21.47
CA PRO A 497 14.04 44.01 22.19
C PRO A 497 13.81 44.20 23.69
N VAL A 498 13.23 43.20 24.34
CA VAL A 498 13.25 43.09 25.80
C VAL A 498 14.67 42.66 26.17
N GLU A 499 15.48 43.61 26.64
CA GLU A 499 16.68 43.30 27.43
C GLU A 499 16.22 42.75 28.79
N VAL A 500 16.57 41.50 29.07
CA VAL A 500 16.54 40.96 30.43
C VAL A 500 17.86 41.35 31.06
N GLU A 501 17.84 42.22 32.08
CA GLU A 501 18.99 42.52 32.92
C GLU A 501 19.51 41.21 33.56
N LEU A 502 20.73 40.82 33.20
CA LEU A 502 21.50 39.87 33.98
C LEU A 502 21.89 40.54 35.31
N PRO A 503 21.66 39.89 36.48
CA PRO A 503 22.13 40.42 37.75
C PRO A 503 23.64 40.63 37.71
N ARG A 504 24.08 41.89 37.83
CA ARG A 504 25.49 42.23 38.06
C ARG A 504 25.83 41.89 39.51
N GLY A 505 26.71 40.92 39.68
CA GLY A 505 27.25 40.54 40.98
C GLY A 505 27.95 39.19 40.90
N ILE A 506 29.13 39.17 40.28
CA ILE A 506 30.09 38.08 40.47
C ILE A 506 31.00 38.52 41.61
N PRO A 507 30.90 37.96 42.83
CA PRO A 507 32.04 37.93 43.73
C PRO A 507 33.09 37.04 43.10
N GLN A 508 34.28 37.59 42.86
CA GLN A 508 35.49 36.79 42.70
C GLN A 508 35.59 35.84 43.91
N LEU A 509 35.51 34.54 43.66
CA LEU A 509 35.90 33.53 44.61
C LEU A 509 37.01 32.68 43.99
N SER A 510 38.13 32.74 44.71
CA SER A 510 39.41 32.11 44.49
C SER A 510 39.31 30.62 44.22
N MET A 511 40.36 30.11 43.57
CA MET A 511 40.71 28.70 43.51
C MET A 511 40.40 27.98 44.83
N ALA A 512 39.45 27.06 44.77
CA ALA A 512 39.31 25.98 45.74
C ALA A 512 39.30 24.68 44.94
N SER A 513 40.21 23.80 45.34
CA SER A 513 40.44 22.45 44.86
C SER A 513 39.14 21.68 44.57
N ALA A 514 39.02 21.19 43.35
CA ALA A 514 38.02 20.20 42.98
C ALA A 514 38.45 18.83 43.54
N GLU A 515 38.00 18.52 44.76
CA GLU A 515 37.72 17.15 45.17
C GLU A 515 36.19 16.97 45.23
N GLU A 516 35.73 15.89 44.59
CA GLU A 516 34.41 15.25 44.73
C GLU A 516 33.17 15.96 44.15
N ASP A 517 32.80 15.58 42.91
CA ASP A 517 31.53 14.86 42.67
C ASP A 517 31.58 14.16 41.30
N ASN A 518 32.09 12.94 41.28
CA ASN A 518 32.29 12.12 40.08
C ASN A 518 31.20 11.03 39.97
N SER A 519 29.93 11.39 40.22
CA SER A 519 28.84 10.41 40.28
C SER A 519 27.61 10.80 39.45
N LYS A 520 27.76 11.06 38.14
CA LYS A 520 26.66 11.00 37.12
C LYS A 520 27.13 11.33 35.69
N ARG A 521 28.19 10.66 35.20
CA ARG A 521 28.48 10.61 33.74
C ARG A 521 28.01 9.27 33.17
N SER A 522 27.33 9.35 32.03
CA SER A 522 26.60 8.29 31.34
C SER A 522 27.32 6.93 31.28
N SER A 523 26.57 5.85 31.48
CA SER A 523 26.98 4.44 31.47
C SER A 523 27.41 3.88 30.10
N VAL A 524 27.65 4.72 29.08
CA VAL A 524 28.11 4.24 27.77
C VAL A 524 29.59 3.92 27.87
N LYS A 525 29.91 2.66 28.17
CA LYS A 525 31.29 2.18 28.34
C LYS A 525 31.98 1.85 27.01
N SER A 526 31.23 1.67 25.92
CA SER A 526 31.74 1.31 24.60
C SER A 526 30.82 1.82 23.49
N VAL A 527 31.40 2.37 22.42
CA VAL A 527 30.69 2.90 21.25
C VAL A 527 31.20 2.21 19.99
N ALA A 528 30.28 1.69 19.18
CA ALA A 528 30.58 1.21 17.84
C ALA A 528 30.37 2.34 16.83
N VAL A 529 31.39 2.61 16.00
CA VAL A 529 31.29 3.52 14.86
C VAL A 529 31.30 2.67 13.59
N VAL A 530 30.29 2.84 12.73
CA VAL A 530 30.18 2.09 11.47
C VAL A 530 30.56 3.00 10.31
N GLY A 531 31.50 2.55 9.49
CA GLY A 531 32.10 3.29 8.38
C GLY A 531 33.37 4.03 8.82
N GLY A 532 34.51 3.62 8.27
CA GLY A 532 35.84 4.21 8.43
C GLY A 532 36.19 5.28 7.39
N GLY A 533 35.19 5.92 6.78
CA GLY A 533 35.39 7.16 6.01
C GLY A 533 35.76 8.36 6.89
N VAL A 534 36.09 9.50 6.28
CA VAL A 534 36.55 10.72 6.99
C VAL A 534 35.61 11.12 8.14
N SER A 535 34.29 11.10 7.92
CA SER A 535 33.30 11.44 8.95
C SER A 535 33.27 10.44 10.11
N GLY A 536 33.40 9.14 9.83
CA GLY A 536 33.42 8.10 10.85
C GLY A 536 34.72 8.08 11.65
N LEU A 537 35.86 8.31 10.99
CA LEU A 537 37.15 8.52 11.65
C LEU A 537 37.13 9.75 12.56
N ALA A 538 36.55 10.86 12.10
CA ALA A 538 36.39 12.08 12.89
C ALA A 538 35.48 11.86 14.10
N ALA A 539 34.37 11.14 13.92
CA ALA A 539 33.46 10.76 15.02
C ALA A 539 34.17 9.86 16.04
N ALA A 540 34.87 8.82 15.58
CA ALA A 540 35.62 7.90 16.44
C ALA A 540 36.70 8.64 17.23
N TYR A 541 37.44 9.55 16.59
CA TYR A 541 38.42 10.41 17.24
C TYR A 541 37.78 11.32 18.31
N LYS A 542 36.65 11.95 18.00
CA LYS A 542 35.94 12.82 18.96
C LYS A 542 35.41 12.02 20.15
N LEU A 543 34.85 10.84 19.93
CA LEU A 543 34.35 9.96 20.99
C LEU A 543 35.50 9.47 21.89
N LYS A 544 36.61 9.02 21.28
CA LYS A 544 37.80 8.57 22.00
C LYS A 544 38.45 9.69 22.81
N SER A 545 38.56 10.90 22.26
CA SER A 545 39.09 12.07 22.98
C SER A 545 38.20 12.53 24.15
N ASN A 546 36.93 12.10 24.20
CA ASN A 546 36.03 12.31 25.35
C ASN A 546 36.04 11.12 26.34
N GLY A 547 36.98 10.18 26.22
CA GLY A 547 37.19 9.09 27.18
C GLY A 547 36.29 7.87 26.95
N LEU A 548 35.62 7.76 25.80
CA LEU A 548 34.82 6.58 25.45
C LEU A 548 35.69 5.50 24.80
N ASN A 549 35.40 4.23 25.09
CA ASN A 549 35.99 3.12 24.34
C ASN A 549 35.29 3.02 22.98
N VAL A 550 36.04 3.01 21.88
CA VAL A 550 35.48 3.07 20.53
C VAL A 550 35.99 1.91 19.68
N THR A 551 35.07 1.18 19.07
CA THR A 551 35.36 0.17 18.03
C THR A 551 34.86 0.70 16.69
N LEU A 552 35.74 0.79 15.70
CA LEU A 552 35.41 1.18 14.33
C LEU A 552 35.21 -0.06 13.47
N PHE A 553 34.07 -0.15 12.78
CA PHE A 553 33.77 -1.19 11.81
C PHE A 553 33.84 -0.61 10.40
N GLU A 554 34.66 -1.22 9.55
CA GLU A 554 34.79 -0.88 8.14
C GLU A 554 34.61 -2.16 7.33
N ALA A 555 33.91 -2.07 6.20
CA ALA A 555 33.64 -3.20 5.33
C ALA A 555 34.87 -3.57 4.49
N GLU A 556 35.71 -2.57 4.17
CA GLU A 556 37.00 -2.78 3.51
C GLU A 556 38.12 -3.09 4.50
N GLU A 557 39.23 -3.66 4.02
CA GLU A 557 40.45 -3.88 4.81
C GLU A 557 41.20 -2.58 5.16
N ARG A 558 40.69 -1.42 4.72
CA ARG A 558 41.31 -0.10 4.89
C ARG A 558 40.28 0.95 5.31
N THR A 559 40.76 2.00 5.97
CA THR A 559 39.96 3.21 6.26
C THR A 559 40.19 4.30 5.21
N GLY A 560 39.29 5.27 5.13
CA GLY A 560 39.35 6.39 4.18
C GLY A 560 38.07 6.54 3.33
N GLY A 561 37.21 5.53 3.32
CA GLY A 561 35.99 5.51 2.52
C GLY A 561 36.32 5.67 1.03
N LYS A 562 35.65 6.62 0.37
CA LYS A 562 35.87 6.93 -1.06
C LYS A 562 37.18 7.65 -1.37
N ILE A 563 37.98 8.02 -0.36
CA ILE A 563 39.26 8.71 -0.55
C ILE A 563 40.41 7.73 -0.35
N LYS A 564 41.36 7.69 -1.28
CA LYS A 564 42.56 6.85 -1.22
C LYS A 564 43.72 7.53 -1.90
N SER A 565 44.88 7.60 -1.25
CA SER A 565 46.12 8.02 -1.90
C SER A 565 46.84 6.78 -2.45
N SER A 566 47.23 6.84 -3.72
CA SER A 566 48.02 5.82 -4.41
C SER A 566 49.41 6.37 -4.71
N LEU A 567 50.43 5.53 -4.54
CA LEU A 567 51.84 5.84 -4.77
C LEU A 567 52.42 4.84 -5.76
N GLU A 568 52.90 5.31 -6.90
CA GLU A 568 53.60 4.50 -7.91
C GLU A 568 54.76 5.32 -8.48
N ASP A 569 55.96 4.73 -8.55
CA ASP A 569 57.18 5.36 -9.08
C ASP A 569 57.51 6.76 -8.51
N GLY A 570 57.14 7.02 -7.25
CA GLY A 570 57.35 8.32 -6.59
C GLY A 570 56.29 9.38 -6.89
N LEU A 571 55.26 9.04 -7.67
CA LEU A 571 54.09 9.88 -7.92
C LEU A 571 52.96 9.51 -6.96
N ILE A 572 52.43 10.51 -6.27
CA ILE A 572 51.26 10.36 -5.38
C ILE A 572 50.05 10.99 -6.07
N TRP A 573 48.94 10.26 -6.12
CA TRP A 573 47.64 10.82 -6.52
C TRP A 573 46.54 10.34 -5.59
N ASP A 574 45.49 11.14 -5.45
CA ASP A 574 44.30 10.79 -4.69
C ASP A 574 43.19 10.30 -5.62
N GLU A 575 42.65 9.14 -5.30
CA GLU A 575 41.41 8.59 -5.85
C GLU A 575 40.23 9.10 -5.01
N GLY A 576 39.19 9.63 -5.68
CA GLY A 576 37.99 10.17 -5.04
C GLY A 576 37.97 11.70 -4.93
N ALA A 577 36.92 12.24 -4.27
CA ALA A 577 36.75 13.69 -4.10
C ALA A 577 37.86 14.25 -3.20
N ASN A 578 38.71 15.14 -3.74
CA ASN A 578 39.74 15.80 -2.93
C ASN A 578 39.83 17.30 -3.21
N THR A 579 39.28 18.09 -2.29
CA THR A 579 39.84 19.42 -1.99
C THR A 579 39.63 19.69 -0.50
N MET A 580 40.70 19.58 0.27
CA MET A 580 40.74 20.07 1.64
C MET A 580 41.26 21.51 1.60
N THR A 581 40.39 22.49 1.86
CA THR A 581 40.84 23.90 1.97
C THR A 581 41.25 24.18 3.41
N GLU A 582 42.53 24.47 3.62
CA GLU A 582 43.08 24.87 4.93
C GLU A 582 42.47 26.20 5.44
N SER A 583 41.62 26.86 4.65
CA SER A 583 40.82 28.02 5.07
C SER A 583 39.87 27.73 6.22
N GLU A 584 39.53 26.46 6.46
CA GLU A 584 38.67 26.04 7.56
C GLU A 584 39.50 25.79 8.83
N LYS A 585 39.41 26.71 9.80
CA LYS A 585 40.18 26.66 11.06
C LYS A 585 40.08 25.34 11.83
N GLU A 586 38.93 24.67 11.77
CA GLU A 586 38.70 23.41 12.49
C GLU A 586 39.44 22.22 11.86
N VAL A 587 39.60 22.23 10.53
CA VAL A 587 40.37 21.20 9.81
C VAL A 587 41.85 21.36 10.12
N GLY A 588 42.37 22.59 10.09
CA GLY A 588 43.75 22.90 10.48
C GLY A 588 44.06 22.44 11.92
N ARG A 589 43.17 22.74 12.89
CA ARG A 589 43.31 22.29 14.27
C ARG A 589 43.33 20.76 14.38
N LEU A 590 42.50 20.07 13.60
CA LEU A 590 42.46 18.60 13.61
C LEU A 590 43.76 17.99 13.09
N ILE A 591 44.30 18.52 11.99
CA ILE A 591 45.60 18.11 11.42
C ILE A 591 46.72 18.27 12.45
N ASP A 592 46.72 19.40 13.16
CA ASP A 592 47.71 19.71 14.19
C ASP A 592 47.62 18.72 15.35
N THR A 593 46.40 18.48 15.82
CA THR A 593 46.18 17.59 16.97
C THR A 593 46.53 16.15 16.63
N LEU A 594 46.36 15.73 15.38
CA LEU A 594 46.75 14.42 14.90
C LEU A 594 48.24 14.31 14.53
N GLY A 595 49.00 15.40 14.60
CA GLY A 595 50.42 15.42 14.23
C GLY A 595 50.67 15.13 12.74
N LEU A 596 49.72 15.47 11.88
CA LEU A 596 49.77 15.13 10.44
C LEU A 596 50.41 16.22 9.57
N ARG A 597 50.86 17.33 10.14
CA ARG A 597 51.44 18.45 9.38
C ARG A 597 52.58 18.02 8.46
N GLU A 598 53.50 17.20 8.95
CA GLU A 598 54.68 16.75 8.17
C GLU A 598 54.33 15.74 7.08
N LYS A 599 53.13 15.14 7.14
CA LYS A 599 52.63 14.20 6.13
C LYS A 599 51.80 14.88 5.05
N LEU A 600 51.51 16.17 5.22
CA LEU A 600 50.64 16.92 4.33
C LEU A 600 51.40 17.29 3.06
N GLN A 601 50.94 16.75 1.93
CA GLN A 601 51.52 17.04 0.62
C GLN A 601 50.78 18.22 0.00
N VAL A 602 51.50 19.27 -0.34
CA VAL A 602 50.95 20.44 -1.04
C VAL A 602 51.34 20.35 -2.51
N PRO A 603 50.40 20.48 -3.46
CA PRO A 603 50.72 20.42 -4.88
C PRO A 603 51.77 21.47 -5.27
N MET A 604 52.86 21.05 -5.94
CA MET A 604 53.96 21.94 -6.38
C MET A 604 53.51 23.01 -7.39
N ALA A 605 52.38 22.79 -8.10
CA ALA A 605 51.81 23.74 -9.04
C ALA A 605 50.27 23.63 -9.04
N GLN A 606 49.58 24.64 -8.48
CA GLN A 606 48.10 24.66 -8.41
C GLN A 606 47.43 25.16 -9.70
N SER A 607 48.20 25.65 -10.67
CA SER A 607 47.70 26.32 -11.88
C SER A 607 47.73 25.46 -13.14
N LYS A 608 48.09 24.17 -13.06
CA LYS A 608 48.08 23.26 -14.21
C LYS A 608 47.25 22.04 -13.88
N ARG A 609 46.33 21.70 -14.78
CA ARG A 609 45.49 20.49 -14.68
C ARG A 609 45.72 19.67 -15.92
N TYR A 610 45.82 18.35 -15.77
CA TYR A 610 46.00 17.43 -16.88
C TYR A 610 44.87 16.41 -16.88
N ILE A 611 44.46 15.96 -18.07
CA ILE A 611 43.67 14.74 -18.24
C ILE A 611 44.51 13.69 -18.95
N VAL A 612 44.23 12.42 -18.72
CA VAL A 612 44.84 11.35 -19.50
C VAL A 612 44.00 11.14 -20.76
N LYS A 613 44.59 11.33 -21.95
CA LYS A 613 43.96 11.03 -23.24
C LYS A 613 44.91 10.14 -24.05
N ASN A 614 44.42 9.01 -24.53
CA ASN A 614 45.21 8.00 -25.26
C ASN A 614 46.49 7.55 -24.51
N GLY A 615 46.39 7.38 -23.19
CA GLY A 615 47.51 6.92 -22.35
C GLY A 615 48.57 7.98 -22.02
N GLY A 616 48.38 9.24 -22.41
CA GLY A 616 49.30 10.34 -22.10
C GLY A 616 48.62 11.55 -21.44
N PRO A 617 49.33 12.32 -20.59
CA PRO A 617 48.78 13.51 -19.96
C PRO A 617 48.66 14.67 -20.96
N GLN A 618 47.48 15.28 -21.05
CA GLN A 618 47.21 16.48 -21.83
C GLN A 618 46.78 17.63 -20.91
N LEU A 619 47.40 18.79 -21.09
CA LEU A 619 47.08 19.98 -20.29
C LEU A 619 45.67 20.49 -20.60
N ILE A 620 44.85 20.67 -19.56
CA ILE A 620 43.54 21.29 -19.64
C ILE A 620 43.74 22.82 -19.79
N PRO A 621 43.24 23.42 -20.87
CA PRO A 621 43.29 24.87 -21.06
C PRO A 621 42.38 25.59 -20.05
N LEU A 622 42.92 26.61 -19.38
CA LEU A 622 42.22 27.33 -18.30
C LEU A 622 41.26 28.43 -18.78
N ASN A 623 41.25 28.76 -20.07
CA ASN A 623 40.35 29.77 -20.63
C ASN A 623 39.74 29.34 -21.97
N PRO A 624 38.57 29.88 -22.36
CA PRO A 624 37.84 29.46 -23.56
C PRO A 624 38.65 29.61 -24.86
N VAL A 625 39.51 30.63 -24.96
CA VAL A 625 40.35 30.86 -26.14
C VAL A 625 41.39 29.75 -26.28
N SER A 626 42.06 29.39 -25.18
CA SER A 626 43.02 28.29 -25.14
C SER A 626 42.38 26.91 -25.36
N LEU A 627 41.09 26.75 -25.04
CA LEU A 627 40.32 25.52 -25.33
C LEU A 627 40.12 25.32 -26.82
N ILE A 628 39.81 26.39 -27.56
CA ILE A 628 39.64 26.35 -29.02
C ILE A 628 40.95 25.96 -29.72
N THR A 629 42.10 26.43 -29.23
CA THR A 629 43.42 26.13 -29.80
C THR A 629 44.04 24.82 -29.30
N SER A 630 43.46 24.16 -28.30
CA SER A 630 44.02 22.93 -27.69
C SER A 630 43.71 21.66 -28.48
N ASN A 631 44.48 20.58 -28.33
CA ASN A 631 44.19 19.29 -28.97
C ASN A 631 43.29 18.36 -28.12
N ILE A 632 42.68 18.90 -27.05
CA ILE A 632 41.94 18.12 -26.06
C ILE A 632 40.59 17.61 -26.59
N LEU A 633 39.95 18.38 -27.48
CA LEU A 633 38.70 18.04 -28.16
C LEU A 633 38.90 18.07 -29.68
N SER A 634 38.18 17.20 -30.39
CA SER A 634 38.13 17.24 -31.86
C SER A 634 37.53 18.55 -32.38
N ALA A 635 37.83 18.86 -33.65
CA ALA A 635 37.25 20.03 -34.32
C ALA A 635 35.71 19.98 -34.34
N GLN A 636 35.13 18.78 -34.42
CA GLN A 636 33.69 18.56 -34.40
C GLN A 636 33.08 18.90 -33.03
N SER A 637 33.68 18.43 -31.94
CA SER A 637 33.20 18.71 -30.57
C SER A 637 33.32 20.20 -30.23
N LYS A 638 34.40 20.86 -30.64
CA LYS A 638 34.56 22.31 -30.49
C LYS A 638 33.51 23.11 -31.26
N ALA A 639 33.21 22.72 -32.49
CA ALA A 639 32.16 23.36 -33.28
C ALA A 639 30.78 23.17 -32.64
N LYS A 640 30.49 21.96 -32.12
CA LYS A 640 29.24 21.67 -31.41
C LYS A 640 29.09 22.55 -30.16
N MET A 641 30.13 22.69 -29.34
CA MET A 641 30.13 23.57 -28.17
C MET A 641 29.91 25.06 -28.52
N LEU A 642 30.46 25.54 -29.63
CA LEU A 642 30.28 26.93 -30.08
C LEU A 642 28.88 27.19 -30.67
N LEU A 643 28.26 26.17 -31.28
CA LEU A 643 26.95 26.27 -31.93
C LEU A 643 25.77 25.97 -30.99
N GLU A 644 26.00 25.34 -29.85
CA GLU A 644 24.97 24.92 -28.89
C GLU A 644 24.05 26.07 -28.42
N PRO A 645 24.56 27.28 -28.08
CA PRO A 645 23.70 28.40 -27.69
C PRO A 645 22.73 28.86 -28.79
N PHE A 646 23.08 28.62 -30.06
CA PHE A 646 22.27 28.96 -31.22
C PHE A 646 21.27 27.84 -31.59
N LEU A 647 21.59 26.60 -31.24
CA LEU A 647 20.71 25.43 -31.44
C LEU A 647 19.61 25.36 -30.35
N LEU A 648 19.91 25.78 -29.12
CA LEU A 648 18.94 25.95 -28.01
C LEU A 648 17.77 26.88 -28.36
N ASN A 649 18.02 27.93 -29.15
CA ASN A 649 16.98 28.86 -29.58
C ASN A 649 16.00 28.27 -30.61
N LYS A 650 16.36 27.17 -31.30
CA LYS A 650 15.48 26.48 -32.26
C LYS A 650 14.58 25.43 -31.60
N THR A 651 14.99 24.85 -30.47
CA THR A 651 14.20 23.86 -29.71
C THR A 651 13.22 24.52 -28.75
N ARG A 652 13.48 25.77 -28.32
CA ARG A 652 12.61 26.51 -27.40
C ARG A 652 11.23 26.89 -27.96
N THR A 653 11.03 26.79 -29.27
CA THR A 653 9.75 27.10 -29.95
C THR A 653 8.84 25.88 -30.14
N LYS A 654 9.18 24.68 -29.64
CA LYS A 654 8.31 23.50 -29.80
C LYS A 654 8.02 22.65 -28.56
N GLN A 655 8.59 22.97 -27.40
CA GLN A 655 8.28 22.31 -26.13
C GLN A 655 8.30 23.34 -25.00
N SER A 656 7.18 24.02 -24.79
CA SER A 656 6.95 24.90 -23.63
C SER A 656 5.68 24.54 -22.87
N SER A 657 5.28 23.27 -22.93
CA SER A 657 4.22 22.69 -22.10
C SER A 657 4.64 21.26 -21.80
N GLU A 658 4.68 20.90 -20.52
CA GLU A 658 5.13 19.62 -19.94
C GLU A 658 6.64 19.53 -19.65
N VAL A 659 7.01 19.88 -18.42
CA VAL A 659 8.19 19.30 -17.77
C VAL A 659 7.71 17.97 -17.21
N SER A 660 7.91 16.88 -17.96
CA SER A 660 7.64 15.52 -17.49
C SER A 660 8.63 15.12 -16.38
N ASP A 661 8.20 14.22 -15.50
CA ASP A 661 9.02 13.61 -14.43
C ASP A 661 10.29 12.89 -14.96
N GLU A 662 10.38 12.62 -16.26
CA GLU A 662 11.55 11.99 -16.90
C GLU A 662 12.82 12.85 -16.79
N ASN A 663 12.69 14.18 -16.78
CA ASN A 663 13.85 15.08 -16.66
C ASN A 663 14.40 15.20 -15.22
N LEU A 664 13.68 14.68 -14.20
CA LEU A 664 14.21 14.58 -12.83
C LEU A 664 15.23 13.44 -12.70
N GLN A 665 15.21 12.48 -13.65
CA GLN A 665 16.06 11.29 -13.67
C GLN A 665 17.25 11.41 -14.65
N GLU A 666 17.38 12.50 -15.41
CA GLU A 666 18.50 12.66 -16.38
C GLU A 666 19.83 12.76 -15.63
N SER A 667 20.79 11.92 -16.03
CA SER A 667 22.14 11.95 -15.46
C SER A 667 22.94 13.15 -15.97
N VAL A 668 23.95 13.56 -15.22
CA VAL A 668 24.92 14.58 -15.67
C VAL A 668 25.54 14.15 -17.00
N GLY A 669 25.94 12.88 -17.13
CA GLY A 669 26.49 12.32 -18.35
C GLY A 669 25.54 12.42 -19.54
N GLN A 670 24.29 11.98 -19.38
CA GLN A 670 23.26 12.05 -20.42
C GLN A 670 23.01 13.49 -20.90
N PHE A 671 22.90 14.43 -19.95
CA PHE A 671 22.72 15.84 -20.28
C PHE A 671 23.88 16.39 -21.12
N PHE A 672 25.12 16.23 -20.66
CA PHE A 672 26.28 16.80 -21.36
C PHE A 672 26.58 16.07 -22.68
N ARG A 673 26.34 14.76 -22.75
CA ARG A 673 26.43 13.96 -23.98
C ARG A 673 25.48 14.47 -25.05
N ARG A 674 24.22 14.72 -24.67
CA ARG A 674 23.19 15.23 -25.58
C ARG A 674 23.58 16.58 -26.17
N HIS A 675 23.98 17.53 -25.32
CA HIS A 675 24.28 18.90 -25.75
C HIS A 675 25.65 19.04 -26.43
N PHE A 676 26.67 18.36 -25.91
CA PHE A 676 28.07 18.62 -26.28
C PHE A 676 28.81 17.40 -26.87
N GLY A 677 28.23 16.20 -26.76
CA GLY A 677 28.77 14.96 -27.33
C GLY A 677 29.60 14.13 -26.34
N GLU A 678 29.87 12.87 -26.70
CA GLU A 678 30.60 11.89 -25.87
C GLU A 678 31.99 12.40 -25.45
N GLU A 679 32.73 12.96 -26.41
CA GLU A 679 34.11 13.42 -26.17
C GLU A 679 34.17 14.52 -25.08
N VAL A 680 33.12 15.32 -24.92
CA VAL A 680 33.04 16.32 -23.85
C VAL A 680 32.74 15.64 -22.51
N VAL A 681 31.92 14.58 -22.51
CA VAL A 681 31.68 13.79 -21.31
C VAL A 681 32.97 13.12 -20.85
N ASP A 682 33.62 12.34 -21.72
CA ASP A 682 34.80 11.54 -21.37
C ASP A 682 36.00 12.39 -20.90
N TYR A 683 36.22 13.55 -21.51
CA TYR A 683 37.46 14.31 -21.31
C TYR A 683 37.30 15.60 -20.50
N LEU A 684 36.08 16.08 -20.27
CA LEU A 684 35.84 17.29 -19.46
C LEU A 684 34.89 17.06 -18.30
N ILE A 685 33.76 16.37 -18.52
CA ILE A 685 32.72 16.23 -17.49
C ILE A 685 33.04 15.09 -16.53
N ASP A 686 33.35 13.90 -17.04
CA ASP A 686 33.70 12.75 -16.23
C ASP A 686 34.92 13.03 -15.33
N PRO A 687 36.06 13.56 -15.83
CA PRO A 687 37.19 13.92 -14.97
C PRO A 687 36.84 15.00 -13.93
N PHE A 688 35.95 15.94 -14.27
CA PHE A 688 35.51 16.98 -13.34
C PHE A 688 34.59 16.43 -12.25
N VAL A 689 33.62 15.60 -12.62
CA VAL A 689 32.65 14.99 -11.71
C VAL A 689 33.33 13.97 -10.80
N ALA A 690 34.19 13.12 -11.36
CA ALA A 690 35.01 12.19 -10.60
C ALA A 690 35.93 12.94 -9.61
N GLY A 691 36.60 14.01 -10.06
CA GLY A 691 37.53 14.78 -9.22
C GLY A 691 36.87 15.63 -8.13
N THR A 692 35.67 16.16 -8.37
CA THR A 692 34.97 17.03 -7.40
C THR A 692 34.04 16.27 -6.48
N SER A 693 33.36 15.25 -6.99
CA SER A 693 32.25 14.56 -6.31
C SER A 693 32.55 13.10 -6.02
N GLY A 694 33.66 12.54 -6.51
CA GLY A 694 34.01 11.13 -6.33
C GLY A 694 32.92 10.19 -6.85
N GLY A 695 32.21 10.62 -7.90
CA GLY A 695 31.05 9.95 -8.47
C GLY A 695 31.19 9.79 -9.97
N ASP A 696 30.32 8.96 -10.54
CA ASP A 696 30.22 8.71 -11.97
C ASP A 696 29.16 9.66 -12.56
N PRO A 697 29.44 10.42 -13.63
CA PRO A 697 28.47 11.29 -14.28
C PRO A 697 27.19 10.57 -14.72
N GLU A 698 27.21 9.25 -14.96
CA GLU A 698 26.00 8.48 -15.26
C GLU A 698 25.13 8.20 -14.04
N SER A 699 25.73 8.24 -12.85
CA SER A 699 25.04 7.97 -11.58
C SER A 699 24.46 9.22 -10.90
N LEU A 700 24.89 10.41 -11.31
CA LEU A 700 24.50 11.67 -10.69
C LEU A 700 23.38 12.36 -11.47
N SER A 701 22.32 12.77 -10.78
CA SER A 701 21.24 13.57 -11.38
C SER A 701 21.73 15.00 -11.69
N ILE A 702 21.48 15.48 -12.91
CA ILE A 702 21.83 16.85 -13.32
C ILE A 702 21.10 17.90 -12.48
N TRP A 703 19.88 17.59 -12.04
CA TRP A 703 19.02 18.49 -11.29
C TRP A 703 19.54 18.76 -9.88
N LEU A 704 19.93 17.70 -9.17
CA LEU A 704 20.52 17.80 -7.83
C LEU A 704 21.91 18.45 -7.86
N THR A 705 22.69 18.19 -8.92
CA THR A 705 24.06 18.69 -9.06
C THR A 705 24.11 20.20 -9.36
N LEU A 706 23.23 20.72 -10.21
CA LEU A 706 23.18 22.15 -10.53
C LEU A 706 22.64 23.00 -9.37
N CYS A 707 21.69 22.50 -8.58
CA CYS A 707 21.21 23.17 -7.37
C CYS A 707 22.34 23.42 -6.34
N TRP A 708 23.33 22.53 -6.26
CA TRP A 708 24.49 22.67 -5.38
C TRP A 708 25.40 23.86 -5.77
N SER A 709 25.57 24.10 -7.08
CA SER A 709 26.41 25.20 -7.60
C SER A 709 25.85 26.60 -7.33
N HIS A 710 24.53 26.75 -7.18
CA HIS A 710 23.89 28.01 -6.81
C HIS A 710 24.01 28.30 -5.31
N LEU A 711 23.97 27.27 -4.45
CA LEU A 711 24.14 27.40 -3.00
C LEU A 711 25.58 27.79 -2.60
N VAL A 712 26.60 27.37 -3.35
CA VAL A 712 28.01 27.73 -3.07
C VAL A 712 28.33 29.17 -3.48
N LYS A 713 27.63 29.73 -4.48
CA LYS A 713 27.77 31.15 -4.88
C LYS A 713 27.17 32.14 -3.88
N GLU A 714 26.34 31.69 -2.94
CA GLU A 714 25.77 32.56 -1.89
C GLU A 714 26.66 32.65 -0.62
N ARG A 715 27.82 31.94 -0.58
CA ARG A 715 28.77 31.99 0.54
C ARG A 715 30.17 32.53 0.22
N GLN A 716 30.37 33.11 -0.95
CA GLN A 716 31.47 34.05 -1.23
C GLN A 716 30.88 35.41 -1.57
#